data_AF-A0A285UY54-F1
#
_entry.id   AF-A0A285UY54-F1
#
_cell.length_a   1.000
_cell.length_b   1.000
_cell.length_c   1.000
_cell.angle_alpha   90.00
_cell.angle_beta   90.00
_cell.angle_gamma   90.00
#
_symmetry.space_group_name_H-M   'P 1'
#
loop_
_entity.id
_entity.type
_entity.pdbx_description
1 polymer ?
#
loop_
_entity_poly.entity_id
_entity_poly.type
_entity_poly.pdbx_seq_one_letter_code
_entity_poly.pdbx_strand_id
1 'polypeptide(L)'
;MAAGIRSVPTGNPYIDGILYGTQWSGRITYSFPDAISDYGADYGHPVTGFSAVGKQQKDAVQSILEGKVTSGTAPFTYGSFSQISNVQLALAADPAGKSDIMVGQADHIDGANLPTAEVLTFVGTTGKTSDGDLWFGNDYAGTFSDYRKPQLGTYAWLTHIHEIGHALGLSHGHDAGTDIDGFKLALPQDRDGIEFSVMTYRSFLGGMVAPYSAEEYGSPQTLMMNDIAAIQHLYGANFSTNAGNTVYSWSPETGEMFVDGRGQGAPGDGKGGAANRVFLTIWDGGGNDTYDFSNYDQDAFIDLAPGSWSLVSQYQRAQLGYTARANGNVYNALQYAGDARSLIENARGGSAKDDIAGNAANNRLYGNDGNDMLTGRSGNDRLSGGNGNDILYGDNRAGKAYLGPGVFFEPGGLRHDTRASALSLDKAIGMRQDPNIQHSDTNPTVKVSGSGDWSMDFYSFAVRAAGQLILDTDGTMDSHLQLIDSRGNILTQNEDSASDPGDEGYGFQSFISYTVTKPGLYYVRVSLYPGDGVLPAGASYTLNLTLPNPVEADTLAAGDDILNGGAGKDVLLGGAGNDTYVLGAGRDTVIDSAGIDTITSMISRSLVAHPAIENLRLLGTGGLTGRGNALDNVITGNIGNDLLDGGAGRDTLIGGAGDDTYVLGAEKDRIADSAGQDTITSTISRSLTSYPMIEKLRLLGEGDTHGHGNTSNNTIIGNSANNLLDGAGGRDHLIGGAGNDTYVLSAGSDRVTDTSGSDTITSTTTRWLGHYTGIENLTLIGEADAKATGNALSNRIIGNGSDNIIDGRAGNDHLIGGAGRDDFVFSTRLDAAKNVDKVLDFTVGEDLFRLDSDVFAALGPHGILAAGAFASNSSGNAQDARDRIIYERDTGDLLYDPDGTAKGGAIQFAKLAPHLSLSHSDFFIL
;
A
#
# COMPACT_ATOMS: atom_id res chain seq x y z
N MET A 1 20.72 -41.43 -37.27
CA MET A 1 21.52 -40.51 -36.47
C MET A 1 20.99 -39.08 -36.66
N ALA A 2 20.89 -38.31 -35.59
CA ALA A 2 20.86 -36.86 -35.58
C ALA A 2 22.25 -36.30 -36.00
N ALA A 3 22.37 -34.99 -36.15
CA ALA A 3 23.64 -34.33 -36.46
C ALA A 3 24.05 -33.39 -35.33
N GLY A 4 25.32 -33.43 -34.94
CA GLY A 4 25.89 -32.42 -34.04
C GLY A 4 26.13 -31.10 -34.78
N ILE A 5 25.79 -29.98 -34.13
CA ILE A 5 26.01 -28.61 -34.62
C ILE A 5 26.60 -27.74 -33.49
N ARG A 6 27.21 -26.61 -33.83
CA ARG A 6 27.55 -25.59 -32.82
C ARG A 6 26.30 -24.89 -32.31
N SER A 7 26.26 -24.63 -31.02
CA SER A 7 25.32 -23.66 -30.41
C SER A 7 25.90 -22.24 -30.48
N VAL A 8 25.21 -21.26 -29.91
CA VAL A 8 25.63 -19.85 -29.86
C VAL A 8 25.54 -19.37 -28.40
N PRO A 9 26.50 -18.59 -27.86
CA PRO A 9 26.40 -18.06 -26.50
C PRO A 9 25.18 -17.15 -26.32
N THR A 10 24.62 -17.13 -25.11
CA THR A 10 23.53 -16.23 -24.70
C THR A 10 24.03 -14.83 -24.32
N GLY A 11 25.26 -14.72 -23.83
CA GLY A 11 25.77 -13.54 -23.12
C GLY A 11 25.39 -13.51 -21.62
N ASN A 12 24.79 -14.58 -21.09
CA ASN A 12 24.47 -14.74 -19.67
C ASN A 12 25.36 -15.85 -19.06
N PRO A 13 26.27 -15.53 -18.11
CA PRO A 13 27.21 -16.50 -17.57
C PRO A 13 26.53 -17.65 -16.80
N TYR A 14 25.34 -17.42 -16.23
CA TYR A 14 24.54 -18.46 -15.57
C TYR A 14 24.03 -19.56 -16.54
N ILE A 15 24.02 -19.27 -17.84
CA ILE A 15 23.65 -20.22 -18.89
C ILE A 15 24.92 -20.68 -19.62
N ASP A 16 25.74 -19.75 -20.09
CA ASP A 16 26.90 -20.05 -20.94
C ASP A 16 27.99 -20.85 -20.20
N GLY A 17 28.09 -20.73 -18.87
CA GLY A 17 29.00 -21.53 -18.03
C GLY A 17 28.66 -23.01 -17.91
N ILE A 18 27.49 -23.45 -18.39
CA ILE A 18 27.09 -24.86 -18.50
C ILE A 18 26.77 -25.26 -19.95
N LEU A 19 27.22 -24.51 -20.95
CA LEU A 19 27.09 -24.87 -22.36
C LEU A 19 28.43 -25.32 -22.94
N TYR A 20 28.50 -26.56 -23.45
CA TYR A 20 29.71 -27.08 -24.10
C TYR A 20 30.08 -26.31 -25.38
N GLY A 21 29.09 -25.72 -26.05
CA GLY A 21 29.22 -25.04 -27.34
C GLY A 21 28.81 -25.88 -28.56
N THR A 22 28.30 -27.09 -28.33
CA THR A 22 27.64 -27.93 -29.34
C THR A 22 26.32 -28.51 -28.82
N GLN A 23 25.48 -28.96 -29.75
CA GLN A 23 24.15 -29.53 -29.49
C GLN A 23 23.73 -30.46 -30.62
N TRP A 24 22.68 -31.24 -30.41
CA TRP A 24 22.04 -32.03 -31.46
C TRP A 24 21.14 -31.19 -32.37
N SER A 25 20.93 -31.71 -33.58
CA SER A 25 19.98 -31.20 -34.57
C SER A 25 19.11 -32.32 -35.12
N GLY A 26 17.79 -32.18 -34.99
CA GLY A 26 16.79 -33.17 -35.41
C GLY A 26 16.25 -34.03 -34.26
N ARG A 27 15.73 -35.21 -34.60
CA ARG A 27 15.29 -36.22 -33.62
C ARG A 27 16.46 -37.08 -33.18
N ILE A 28 16.65 -37.17 -31.88
CA ILE A 28 17.65 -37.98 -31.18
C ILE A 28 16.98 -39.30 -30.78
N THR A 29 17.63 -40.42 -31.06
CA THR A 29 17.21 -41.75 -30.59
C THR A 29 18.14 -42.26 -29.52
N TYR A 30 17.63 -42.90 -28.47
CA TYR A 30 18.47 -43.54 -27.45
C TYR A 30 18.16 -45.04 -27.32
N SER A 31 19.11 -45.82 -26.81
CA SER A 31 18.97 -47.26 -26.65
C SER A 31 19.82 -47.81 -25.51
N PHE A 32 19.61 -49.09 -25.18
CA PHE A 32 20.22 -49.78 -24.05
C PHE A 32 20.85 -51.10 -24.50
N PRO A 33 22.02 -51.06 -25.18
CA PRO A 33 22.70 -52.24 -25.72
C PRO A 33 22.78 -53.44 -24.77
N ASP A 34 22.69 -54.64 -25.35
CA ASP A 34 22.89 -55.89 -24.62
C ASP A 34 24.14 -56.68 -25.05
N ALA A 35 24.83 -56.24 -26.09
CA ALA A 35 26.19 -56.65 -26.42
C ALA A 35 27.09 -55.48 -26.85
N ILE A 36 28.40 -55.60 -26.58
CA ILE A 36 29.40 -54.62 -27.04
C ILE A 36 29.51 -54.52 -28.58
N SER A 37 28.92 -55.47 -29.32
CA SER A 37 28.80 -55.42 -30.78
C SER A 37 27.95 -54.26 -31.29
N ASP A 38 27.02 -53.77 -30.48
CA ASP A 38 25.90 -52.97 -30.95
C ASP A 38 26.33 -51.50 -31.18
N TYR A 39 27.32 -51.05 -30.38
CA TYR A 39 28.12 -49.85 -30.60
C TYR A 39 28.87 -49.86 -31.95
N GLY A 40 29.19 -51.04 -32.48
CA GLY A 40 29.81 -51.25 -33.80
C GLY A 40 31.33 -51.35 -33.80
N ALA A 41 31.90 -51.93 -34.86
CA ALA A 41 33.34 -52.22 -34.95
C ALA A 41 34.24 -50.97 -34.97
N ASP A 42 33.73 -49.85 -35.46
CA ASP A 42 34.45 -48.58 -35.59
C ASP A 42 34.27 -47.64 -34.36
N TYR A 43 33.79 -48.17 -33.23
CA TYR A 43 33.48 -47.37 -32.03
C TYR A 43 34.67 -46.56 -31.51
N GLY A 44 35.88 -47.09 -31.66
CA GLY A 44 37.13 -46.38 -31.38
C GLY A 44 37.53 -46.29 -29.91
N HIS A 45 36.71 -46.79 -28.97
CA HIS A 45 36.99 -46.85 -27.54
C HIS A 45 36.96 -48.32 -27.04
N PRO A 46 38.07 -48.93 -26.62
CA PRO A 46 38.09 -50.30 -26.09
C PRO A 46 37.41 -50.42 -24.71
N VAL A 47 36.22 -51.00 -24.68
CA VAL A 47 35.46 -51.29 -23.44
C VAL A 47 35.77 -52.68 -22.91
N THR A 48 35.96 -52.82 -21.60
CA THR A 48 36.01 -54.13 -20.91
C THR A 48 35.15 -54.15 -19.64
N GLY A 49 34.71 -55.33 -19.21
CA GLY A 49 33.70 -55.44 -18.15
C GLY A 49 32.29 -55.03 -18.59
N PHE A 50 32.03 -55.05 -19.91
CA PHE A 50 30.72 -54.67 -20.45
C PHE A 50 29.57 -55.44 -19.79
N SER A 51 28.53 -54.72 -19.38
CA SER A 51 27.24 -55.30 -18.99
C SER A 51 26.07 -54.42 -19.43
N ALA A 52 24.95 -55.07 -19.74
CA ALA A 52 23.72 -54.39 -20.13
C ALA A 52 23.07 -53.74 -18.90
N VAL A 53 22.71 -52.45 -19.00
CA VAL A 53 22.10 -51.70 -17.88
C VAL A 53 20.80 -52.35 -17.37
N GLY A 54 20.63 -52.35 -16.04
CA GLY A 54 19.53 -53.03 -15.36
C GLY A 54 18.16 -52.36 -15.57
N LYS A 55 17.06 -53.06 -15.24
CA LYS A 55 15.69 -52.52 -15.42
C LYS A 55 15.52 -51.12 -14.80
N GLN A 56 16.00 -50.93 -13.56
CA GLN A 56 15.85 -49.65 -12.85
C GLN A 56 16.64 -48.51 -13.53
N GLN A 57 17.80 -48.77 -14.13
CA GLN A 57 18.50 -47.80 -14.98
C GLN A 57 17.73 -47.50 -16.26
N LYS A 58 17.28 -48.54 -16.99
CA LYS A 58 16.48 -48.34 -18.21
C LYS A 58 15.24 -47.49 -17.91
N ASP A 59 14.58 -47.72 -16.78
CA ASP A 59 13.43 -46.93 -16.33
C ASP A 59 13.81 -45.49 -15.95
N ALA A 60 14.86 -45.27 -15.16
CA ALA A 60 15.29 -43.93 -14.77
C ALA A 60 15.72 -43.08 -15.97
N VAL A 61 16.49 -43.63 -16.92
CA VAL A 61 16.88 -42.94 -18.16
C VAL A 61 15.66 -42.55 -18.99
N GLN A 62 14.71 -43.47 -19.19
CA GLN A 62 13.46 -43.17 -19.91
C GLN A 62 12.61 -42.10 -19.17
N SER A 63 12.56 -42.13 -17.84
CA SER A 63 11.93 -41.09 -17.00
C SER A 63 12.58 -39.71 -17.22
N ILE A 64 13.90 -39.63 -17.11
CA ILE A 64 14.64 -38.36 -17.19
C ILE A 64 14.57 -37.78 -18.61
N LEU A 65 14.61 -38.62 -19.65
CA LEU A 65 14.51 -38.18 -21.04
C LEU A 65 13.09 -37.80 -21.46
N GLU A 66 12.10 -38.63 -21.16
CA GLU A 66 10.77 -38.60 -21.78
C GLU A 66 9.58 -38.58 -20.81
N GLY A 67 9.81 -38.56 -19.49
CA GLY A 67 8.76 -38.50 -18.45
C GLY A 67 7.92 -39.78 -18.31
N LYS A 68 8.33 -40.89 -18.95
CA LYS A 68 7.56 -42.14 -19.10
C LYS A 68 8.51 -43.32 -19.29
N VAL A 69 8.07 -44.55 -19.04
CA VAL A 69 8.90 -45.75 -19.26
C VAL A 69 8.16 -46.86 -20.01
N THR A 70 8.87 -47.59 -20.87
CA THR A 70 8.31 -48.71 -21.65
C THR A 70 7.90 -49.90 -20.77
N SER A 71 8.43 -50.00 -19.54
CA SER A 71 8.17 -51.12 -18.64
C SER A 71 6.89 -51.00 -17.79
N GLY A 72 6.17 -49.89 -17.87
CA GLY A 72 4.95 -49.62 -17.08
C GLY A 72 5.01 -48.27 -16.38
N THR A 73 4.92 -48.27 -15.05
CA THR A 73 4.98 -47.06 -14.22
C THR A 73 6.40 -46.50 -14.17
N ALA A 74 6.54 -45.20 -14.45
CA ALA A 74 7.78 -44.47 -14.37
C ALA A 74 8.16 -44.16 -12.90
N PRO A 75 9.46 -44.22 -12.51
CA PRO A 75 9.89 -43.85 -11.15
C PRO A 75 9.70 -42.37 -10.82
N PHE A 76 9.76 -41.49 -11.83
CA PHE A 76 9.36 -40.09 -11.73
C PHE A 76 8.78 -39.60 -13.07
N THR A 77 7.74 -38.78 -13.04
CA THR A 77 6.99 -38.34 -14.25
C THR A 77 7.05 -36.84 -14.56
N TYR A 78 7.85 -36.07 -13.82
CA TYR A 78 7.94 -34.62 -13.93
C TYR A 78 9.35 -34.15 -14.30
N GLY A 79 9.48 -32.95 -14.88
CA GLY A 79 10.76 -32.27 -15.10
C GLY A 79 11.72 -32.94 -16.10
N SER A 80 11.25 -33.87 -16.94
CA SER A 80 12.09 -34.52 -17.96
C SER A 80 12.56 -33.55 -19.06
N PHE A 81 13.67 -33.88 -19.73
CA PHE A 81 14.23 -33.05 -20.82
C PHE A 81 13.19 -32.73 -21.91
N SER A 82 12.34 -33.71 -22.26
CA SER A 82 11.22 -33.53 -23.22
C SER A 82 10.05 -32.71 -22.67
N GLN A 83 9.88 -32.61 -21.35
CA GLN A 83 8.85 -31.76 -20.73
C GLN A 83 9.30 -30.30 -20.66
N ILE A 84 10.57 -30.03 -20.36
CA ILE A 84 11.07 -28.65 -20.24
C ILE A 84 11.39 -28.00 -21.61
N SER A 85 11.71 -28.78 -22.63
CA SER A 85 12.22 -28.28 -23.92
C SER A 85 11.70 -29.06 -25.12
N ASN A 86 11.80 -28.47 -26.32
CA ASN A 86 11.34 -29.09 -27.57
C ASN A 86 12.36 -30.09 -28.15
N VAL A 87 13.30 -30.59 -27.32
CA VAL A 87 14.23 -31.65 -27.70
C VAL A 87 13.45 -32.90 -28.11
N GLN A 88 13.75 -33.45 -29.29
CA GLN A 88 12.99 -34.57 -29.84
C GLN A 88 13.65 -35.89 -29.48
N LEU A 89 13.42 -36.36 -28.26
CA LEU A 89 13.88 -37.65 -27.75
C LEU A 89 12.90 -38.79 -28.08
N ALA A 90 13.41 -39.99 -28.32
CA ALA A 90 12.63 -41.22 -28.43
C ALA A 90 13.49 -42.46 -28.18
N LEU A 91 12.98 -43.44 -27.44
CA LEU A 91 13.56 -44.79 -27.41
C LEU A 91 13.61 -45.38 -28.84
N ALA A 92 14.75 -45.98 -29.21
CA ALA A 92 14.96 -46.58 -30.52
C ALA A 92 13.98 -47.73 -30.80
N ALA A 93 13.63 -47.91 -32.08
CA ALA A 93 12.73 -48.99 -32.53
C ALA A 93 13.31 -50.40 -32.29
N ASP A 94 14.63 -50.50 -32.12
CA ASP A 94 15.33 -51.61 -31.48
C ASP A 94 15.97 -51.10 -30.18
N PRO A 95 15.38 -51.35 -29.00
CA PRO A 95 15.91 -50.87 -27.73
C PRO A 95 17.24 -51.50 -27.29
N ALA A 96 17.72 -52.57 -27.95
CA ALA A 96 19.04 -53.16 -27.74
C ALA A 96 20.03 -52.79 -28.86
N GLY A 97 19.54 -52.35 -30.01
CA GLY A 97 20.36 -51.94 -31.16
C GLY A 97 21.00 -50.56 -31.02
N LYS A 98 21.64 -50.13 -32.11
CA LYS A 98 22.34 -48.84 -32.21
C LYS A 98 21.38 -47.65 -32.30
N SER A 99 21.74 -46.55 -31.63
CA SER A 99 21.00 -45.28 -31.63
C SER A 99 21.97 -44.08 -31.65
N ASP A 100 21.50 -42.87 -31.34
CA ASP A 100 22.30 -41.65 -31.16
C ASP A 100 22.94 -41.53 -29.77
N ILE A 101 22.29 -42.10 -28.75
CA ILE A 101 22.69 -42.07 -27.35
C ILE A 101 22.53 -43.49 -26.81
N MET A 102 23.63 -44.25 -26.79
CA MET A 102 23.66 -45.62 -26.30
C MET A 102 24.12 -45.65 -24.84
N VAL A 103 23.34 -46.28 -23.97
CA VAL A 103 23.59 -46.29 -22.51
C VAL A 103 24.00 -47.68 -22.04
N GLY A 104 25.24 -47.80 -21.53
CA GLY A 104 25.86 -49.07 -21.12
C GLY A 104 26.48 -49.06 -19.72
N GLN A 105 26.94 -50.22 -19.27
CA GLN A 105 27.85 -50.34 -18.13
C GLN A 105 29.18 -50.96 -18.54
N ALA A 106 30.26 -50.52 -17.90
CA ALA A 106 31.61 -51.05 -18.08
C ALA A 106 32.37 -51.06 -16.76
N ASP A 107 33.38 -51.93 -16.64
CA ASP A 107 34.36 -51.81 -15.56
C ASP A 107 35.48 -50.84 -15.98
N HIS A 108 35.88 -50.85 -17.26
CA HIS A 108 36.98 -50.05 -17.80
C HIS A 108 36.69 -49.59 -19.25
N ILE A 109 37.10 -48.38 -19.60
CA ILE A 109 37.09 -47.84 -20.97
C ILE A 109 38.48 -47.26 -21.30
N ASP A 110 38.93 -47.41 -22.54
CA ASP A 110 40.28 -47.07 -23.04
C ASP A 110 41.45 -47.66 -22.22
N GLY A 111 41.15 -48.66 -21.38
CA GLY A 111 42.09 -49.32 -20.47
C GLY A 111 42.18 -48.68 -19.07
N ALA A 112 41.46 -47.59 -18.80
CA ALA A 112 41.29 -47.00 -17.47
C ALA A 112 40.06 -47.58 -16.76
N ASN A 113 40.10 -47.69 -15.43
CA ASN A 113 38.94 -48.05 -14.61
C ASN A 113 37.89 -46.94 -14.68
N LEU A 114 36.60 -47.30 -14.75
CA LEU A 114 35.47 -46.36 -14.74
C LEU A 114 34.83 -46.35 -13.34
N PRO A 115 35.19 -45.41 -12.44
CA PRO A 115 34.68 -45.39 -11.06
C PRO A 115 33.29 -44.77 -10.94
N THR A 116 32.98 -43.78 -11.78
CA THR A 116 31.78 -42.94 -11.73
C THR A 116 30.86 -43.29 -12.92
N ALA A 117 30.26 -42.29 -13.56
CA ALA A 117 29.80 -42.39 -14.94
C ALA A 117 30.59 -41.40 -15.82
N GLU A 118 30.46 -41.51 -17.13
CA GLU A 118 30.99 -40.54 -18.10
C GLU A 118 30.21 -40.55 -19.43
N VAL A 119 30.26 -39.41 -20.15
CA VAL A 119 29.99 -39.33 -21.59
C VAL A 119 31.31 -39.22 -22.35
N LEU A 120 31.62 -40.24 -23.17
CA LEU A 120 32.95 -40.39 -23.77
C LEU A 120 33.36 -39.25 -24.71
N THR A 121 32.40 -38.74 -25.49
CA THR A 121 32.63 -37.69 -26.48
C THR A 121 31.37 -36.83 -26.59
N PHE A 122 31.51 -35.51 -26.50
CA PHE A 122 30.39 -34.57 -26.63
C PHE A 122 29.85 -34.54 -28.06
N VAL A 123 28.55 -34.23 -28.20
CA VAL A 123 27.84 -34.18 -29.48
C VAL A 123 28.58 -33.34 -30.53
N GLY A 124 28.91 -33.97 -31.67
CA GLY A 124 29.54 -33.30 -32.82
C GLY A 124 31.02 -32.95 -32.65
N THR A 125 31.68 -33.40 -31.58
CA THR A 125 33.10 -33.09 -31.34
C THR A 125 34.06 -33.98 -32.13
N THR A 126 33.73 -35.26 -32.30
CA THR A 126 34.60 -36.20 -33.03
C THR A 126 34.01 -36.66 -34.34
N GLY A 127 32.69 -36.59 -34.52
CA GLY A 127 32.00 -37.13 -35.69
C GLY A 127 32.06 -38.66 -35.77
N LYS A 128 32.48 -39.34 -34.69
CA LYS A 128 32.33 -40.78 -34.49
C LYS A 128 30.87 -41.11 -34.14
N THR A 129 30.59 -42.40 -33.98
CA THR A 129 29.34 -42.89 -33.41
C THR A 129 29.43 -43.17 -31.89
N SER A 130 30.26 -42.40 -31.19
CA SER A 130 30.36 -42.35 -29.71
C SER A 130 29.94 -40.98 -29.16
N ASP A 131 29.74 -40.00 -30.04
CA ASP A 131 29.32 -38.63 -29.70
C ASP A 131 27.94 -38.71 -29.02
N GLY A 132 27.89 -38.53 -27.69
CA GLY A 132 26.68 -38.60 -26.86
C GLY A 132 26.40 -39.92 -26.13
N ASP A 133 27.29 -40.92 -26.16
CA ASP A 133 27.06 -42.19 -25.42
C ASP A 133 27.39 -42.10 -23.93
N LEU A 134 26.55 -42.72 -23.09
CA LEU A 134 26.69 -42.74 -21.62
C LEU A 134 27.22 -44.09 -21.12
N TRP A 135 28.16 -44.06 -20.18
CA TRP A 135 28.70 -45.23 -19.52
C TRP A 135 28.66 -45.13 -18.01
N PHE A 136 28.12 -46.15 -17.34
CA PHE A 136 28.06 -46.24 -15.88
C PHE A 136 29.02 -47.30 -15.34
N GLY A 137 29.94 -46.87 -14.48
CA GLY A 137 30.88 -47.72 -13.76
C GLY A 137 30.25 -48.65 -12.73
N ASN A 138 31.08 -49.49 -12.11
CA ASN A 138 30.67 -50.50 -11.14
C ASN A 138 31.21 -50.30 -9.71
N ASP A 139 32.07 -49.31 -9.43
CA ASP A 139 32.73 -49.17 -8.12
C ASP A 139 31.74 -48.89 -6.96
N TYR A 140 30.62 -48.21 -7.23
CA TYR A 140 29.55 -47.99 -6.26
C TYR A 140 28.60 -49.21 -6.06
N ALA A 141 28.89 -50.36 -6.67
CA ALA A 141 28.06 -51.57 -6.60
C ALA A 141 27.73 -52.01 -5.17
N GLY A 142 26.45 -52.00 -4.79
CA GLY A 142 25.98 -52.41 -3.47
C GLY A 142 26.09 -51.33 -2.38
N THR A 143 26.55 -50.11 -2.72
CA THR A 143 26.46 -48.93 -1.85
C THR A 143 25.08 -48.24 -1.99
N PHE A 144 24.85 -47.13 -1.29
CA PHE A 144 23.68 -46.27 -1.52
C PHE A 144 23.74 -45.50 -2.86
N SER A 145 24.94 -45.31 -3.41
CA SER A 145 25.21 -44.69 -4.71
C SER A 145 25.24 -45.70 -5.88
N ASP A 146 24.72 -46.92 -5.69
CA ASP A 146 24.73 -47.98 -6.71
C ASP A 146 23.94 -47.55 -7.96
N TYR A 147 24.66 -47.11 -9.00
CA TYR A 147 24.09 -46.62 -10.27
C TYR A 147 23.10 -47.59 -10.93
N ARG A 148 23.11 -48.87 -10.57
CA ARG A 148 22.17 -49.88 -11.11
C ARG A 148 20.78 -49.80 -10.47
N LYS A 149 20.64 -49.00 -9.41
CA LYS A 149 19.44 -48.79 -8.59
C LYS A 149 19.21 -47.28 -8.33
N PRO A 150 19.12 -46.43 -9.38
CA PRO A 150 18.87 -45.00 -9.19
C PRO A 150 17.49 -44.81 -8.52
N GLN A 151 17.41 -43.91 -7.54
CA GLN A 151 16.19 -43.59 -6.79
C GLN A 151 16.07 -42.08 -6.61
N LEU A 152 14.84 -41.55 -6.71
CA LEU A 152 14.59 -40.12 -6.67
C LEU A 152 15.20 -39.46 -5.41
N GLY A 153 16.04 -38.45 -5.64
CA GLY A 153 16.78 -37.70 -4.62
C GLY A 153 18.17 -38.24 -4.27
N THR A 154 18.60 -39.41 -4.76
CA THR A 154 19.92 -39.97 -4.44
C THR A 154 21.02 -39.52 -5.41
N TYR A 155 22.28 -39.62 -4.96
CA TYR A 155 23.48 -39.41 -5.79
C TYR A 155 23.40 -40.18 -7.12
N ALA A 156 22.94 -41.43 -7.10
CA ALA A 156 22.80 -42.25 -8.30
C ALA A 156 21.79 -41.69 -9.30
N TRP A 157 20.69 -41.08 -8.83
CA TRP A 157 19.72 -40.39 -9.69
C TRP A 157 20.28 -39.10 -10.27
N LEU A 158 20.96 -38.28 -9.44
CA LEU A 158 21.64 -37.07 -9.88
C LEU A 158 22.63 -37.32 -11.01
N THR A 159 23.50 -38.34 -10.88
CA THR A 159 24.44 -38.71 -11.96
C THR A 159 23.72 -39.11 -13.25
N HIS A 160 22.54 -39.76 -13.20
CA HIS A 160 21.79 -40.04 -14.42
C HIS A 160 21.26 -38.76 -15.10
N ILE A 161 20.88 -37.72 -14.34
CA ILE A 161 20.52 -36.42 -14.93
C ILE A 161 21.78 -35.74 -15.53
N HIS A 162 22.89 -35.76 -14.78
CA HIS A 162 24.17 -35.15 -15.15
C HIS A 162 24.73 -35.66 -16.48
N GLU A 163 24.91 -36.98 -16.63
CA GLU A 163 25.42 -37.57 -17.88
C GLU A 163 24.47 -37.34 -19.06
N ILE A 164 23.16 -37.32 -18.83
CA ILE A 164 22.18 -36.99 -19.88
C ILE A 164 22.32 -35.52 -20.30
N GLY A 165 22.63 -34.62 -19.35
CA GLY A 165 23.00 -33.24 -19.63
C GLY A 165 24.21 -33.13 -20.55
N HIS A 166 25.30 -33.85 -20.26
CA HIS A 166 26.48 -33.93 -21.12
C HIS A 166 26.16 -34.46 -22.52
N ALA A 167 25.41 -35.57 -22.61
CA ALA A 167 25.00 -36.16 -23.89
C ALA A 167 24.11 -35.23 -24.73
N LEU A 168 23.47 -34.23 -24.12
CA LEU A 168 22.66 -33.22 -24.77
C LEU A 168 23.35 -31.86 -24.97
N GLY A 169 24.62 -31.71 -24.55
CA GLY A 169 25.46 -30.54 -24.83
C GLY A 169 25.76 -29.60 -23.65
N LEU A 170 25.44 -29.97 -22.42
CA LEU A 170 25.80 -29.20 -21.23
C LEU A 170 27.23 -29.50 -20.75
N SER A 171 28.05 -28.49 -20.48
CA SER A 171 29.36 -28.67 -19.83
C SER A 171 29.23 -28.77 -18.30
N HIS A 172 30.30 -29.17 -17.61
CA HIS A 172 30.36 -28.99 -16.16
C HIS A 172 30.27 -27.49 -15.80
N GLY A 173 29.54 -27.17 -14.73
CA GLY A 173 29.40 -25.78 -14.27
C GLY A 173 30.59 -25.22 -13.49
N HIS A 174 31.51 -26.08 -13.03
CA HIS A 174 32.66 -25.72 -12.20
C HIS A 174 33.99 -25.70 -12.96
N ASP A 175 34.00 -26.14 -14.22
CA ASP A 175 35.16 -26.08 -15.11
C ASP A 175 35.24 -24.72 -15.81
N ALA A 176 36.42 -24.35 -16.30
CA ALA A 176 36.63 -23.12 -17.07
C ALA A 176 36.04 -23.16 -18.51
N GLY A 177 34.95 -23.89 -18.71
CA GLY A 177 34.28 -24.08 -19.99
C GLY A 177 35.12 -24.84 -21.04
N THR A 178 34.88 -24.56 -22.32
CA THR A 178 35.52 -25.25 -23.45
C THR A 178 36.38 -24.30 -24.31
N ASP A 179 37.22 -24.86 -25.18
CA ASP A 179 37.98 -24.10 -26.19
C ASP A 179 37.12 -23.65 -27.39
N ILE A 180 35.79 -23.67 -27.29
CA ILE A 180 34.88 -23.11 -28.30
C ILE A 180 34.65 -21.62 -27.99
N ASP A 181 34.88 -20.75 -28.98
CA ASP A 181 34.74 -19.29 -28.85
C ASP A 181 33.40 -18.88 -28.19
N GLY A 182 33.49 -18.24 -27.02
CA GLY A 182 32.33 -17.77 -26.24
C GLY A 182 31.82 -18.72 -25.15
N PHE A 183 32.39 -19.92 -25.02
CA PHE A 183 32.01 -20.94 -24.02
C PHE A 183 33.14 -21.25 -23.03
N LYS A 184 34.12 -20.34 -22.86
CA LYS A 184 35.28 -20.52 -21.99
C LYS A 184 35.15 -19.80 -20.65
N LEU A 185 34.17 -20.23 -19.86
CA LEU A 185 33.86 -19.72 -18.51
C LEU A 185 33.15 -20.80 -17.68
N ALA A 186 33.24 -20.67 -16.36
CA ALA A 186 32.46 -21.44 -15.39
C ALA A 186 31.12 -20.74 -15.08
N LEU A 187 30.27 -21.37 -14.27
CA LEU A 187 29.20 -20.67 -13.55
C LEU A 187 29.78 -19.66 -12.56
N PRO A 188 29.13 -18.50 -12.35
CA PRO A 188 29.37 -17.64 -11.19
C PRO A 188 29.22 -18.40 -9.87
N GLN A 189 30.06 -18.10 -8.88
CA GLN A 189 30.05 -18.85 -7.62
C GLN A 189 28.74 -18.75 -6.85
N ASP A 190 27.97 -17.67 -7.00
CA ASP A 190 26.66 -17.53 -6.39
C ASP A 190 25.57 -18.42 -7.02
N ARG A 191 25.90 -19.14 -8.12
CA ARG A 191 25.10 -20.23 -8.69
C ARG A 191 25.89 -21.53 -8.94
N ASP A 192 27.17 -21.61 -8.55
CA ASP A 192 27.98 -22.83 -8.68
C ASP A 192 27.70 -23.78 -7.50
N GLY A 193 26.51 -24.41 -7.52
CA GLY A 193 26.08 -25.44 -6.58
C GLY A 193 24.90 -26.26 -7.13
N ILE A 194 24.74 -27.51 -6.69
CA ILE A 194 23.70 -28.42 -7.23
C ILE A 194 22.26 -27.94 -7.06
N GLU A 195 22.01 -26.89 -6.27
CA GLU A 195 20.70 -26.26 -6.14
C GLU A 195 20.34 -25.28 -7.28
N PHE A 196 21.30 -24.94 -8.15
CA PHE A 196 21.06 -24.10 -9.34
C PHE A 196 21.40 -24.79 -10.65
N SER A 197 22.39 -25.69 -10.64
CA SER A 197 22.75 -26.54 -11.77
C SER A 197 23.19 -27.93 -11.31
N VAL A 198 22.57 -28.98 -11.84
CA VAL A 198 23.04 -30.37 -11.62
C VAL A 198 24.41 -30.64 -12.23
N MET A 199 24.89 -29.77 -13.13
CA MET A 199 26.13 -29.93 -13.89
C MET A 199 27.40 -29.52 -13.12
N THR A 200 27.29 -28.95 -11.92
CA THR A 200 28.48 -28.71 -11.06
C THR A 200 28.76 -29.90 -10.14
N TYR A 201 30.03 -30.12 -9.77
CA TYR A 201 30.42 -31.04 -8.70
C TYR A 201 30.38 -30.39 -7.31
N ARG A 202 30.17 -29.08 -7.20
CA ARG A 202 30.01 -28.43 -5.89
C ARG A 202 28.67 -28.78 -5.27
N SER A 203 28.72 -29.44 -4.12
CA SER A 203 27.49 -29.85 -3.43
C SER A 203 26.69 -28.66 -2.89
N PHE A 204 27.36 -27.55 -2.58
CA PHE A 204 26.79 -26.28 -2.10
C PHE A 204 27.68 -25.11 -2.56
N LEU A 205 27.15 -23.89 -2.58
CA LEU A 205 27.88 -22.68 -2.98
C LEU A 205 29.17 -22.50 -2.17
N GLY A 206 30.29 -22.22 -2.85
CA GLY A 206 31.62 -22.11 -2.23
C GLY A 206 32.24 -23.45 -1.79
N GLY A 207 31.56 -24.58 -2.01
CA GLY A 207 32.09 -25.91 -1.68
C GLY A 207 33.26 -26.35 -2.55
N MET A 208 34.04 -27.32 -2.06
CA MET A 208 35.13 -27.93 -2.83
C MET A 208 34.60 -28.67 -4.07
N VAL A 209 35.37 -28.64 -5.16
CA VAL A 209 35.19 -29.55 -6.30
C VAL A 209 35.64 -30.94 -5.87
N ALA A 210 34.67 -31.79 -5.53
CA ALA A 210 34.85 -33.12 -4.96
C ALA A 210 33.62 -34.00 -5.23
N PRO A 211 33.67 -35.33 -5.03
CA PRO A 211 32.46 -36.16 -5.05
C PRO A 211 31.41 -35.61 -4.07
N TYR A 212 30.14 -35.57 -4.48
CA TYR A 212 29.10 -34.87 -3.71
C TYR A 212 29.02 -35.32 -2.25
N SER A 213 28.94 -34.33 -1.36
CA SER A 213 28.92 -34.49 0.10
C SER A 213 27.52 -34.46 0.72
N ALA A 214 26.48 -34.41 -0.13
CA ALA A 214 25.07 -34.39 0.26
C ALA A 214 24.63 -35.68 0.99
N GLU A 215 23.55 -35.58 1.77
CA GLU A 215 22.93 -36.75 2.41
C GLU A 215 22.29 -37.71 1.38
N GLU A 216 21.96 -38.94 1.81
CA GLU A 216 21.52 -40.05 0.94
C GLU A 216 20.39 -39.68 -0.05
N TYR A 217 19.48 -38.79 0.35
CA TYR A 217 18.36 -38.27 -0.46
C TYR A 217 18.40 -36.74 -0.66
N GLY A 218 19.56 -36.12 -0.44
CA GLY A 218 19.77 -34.67 -0.51
C GLY A 218 20.19 -34.14 -1.87
N SER A 219 20.05 -34.93 -2.95
CA SER A 219 20.39 -34.53 -4.31
C SER A 219 19.15 -34.02 -5.08
N PRO A 220 19.32 -33.17 -6.11
CA PRO A 220 18.23 -32.74 -6.99
C PRO A 220 17.43 -33.88 -7.59
N GLN A 221 16.13 -33.66 -7.70
CA GLN A 221 15.14 -34.61 -8.21
C GLN A 221 14.84 -34.35 -9.70
N THR A 222 15.03 -33.10 -10.15
CA THR A 222 14.94 -32.64 -11.54
C THR A 222 16.27 -32.00 -11.98
N LEU A 223 16.34 -31.58 -13.24
CA LEU A 223 17.19 -30.46 -13.65
C LEU A 223 16.86 -29.21 -12.81
N MET A 224 17.85 -28.35 -12.57
CA MET A 224 17.69 -27.12 -11.81
C MET A 224 17.64 -25.88 -12.72
N MET A 225 17.36 -24.70 -12.15
CA MET A 225 16.95 -23.51 -12.92
C MET A 225 17.90 -23.10 -14.06
N ASN A 226 19.21 -23.24 -13.88
CA ASN A 226 20.18 -22.91 -14.92
C ASN A 226 20.21 -24.00 -16.00
N ASP A 227 20.17 -25.28 -15.62
CA ASP A 227 20.15 -26.40 -16.57
C ASP A 227 18.90 -26.34 -17.46
N ILE A 228 17.75 -25.96 -16.88
CA ILE A 228 16.51 -25.73 -17.61
C ILE A 228 16.71 -24.61 -18.62
N ALA A 229 17.22 -23.44 -18.20
CA ALA A 229 17.49 -22.32 -19.11
C ALA A 229 18.48 -22.68 -20.22
N ALA A 230 19.53 -23.45 -19.93
CA ALA A 230 20.52 -23.91 -20.90
C ALA A 230 19.94 -24.90 -21.92
N ILE A 231 19.19 -25.92 -21.48
CA ILE A 231 18.52 -26.89 -22.36
C ILE A 231 17.43 -26.21 -23.19
N GLN A 232 16.70 -25.25 -22.63
CA GLN A 232 15.74 -24.43 -23.38
C GLN A 232 16.41 -23.47 -24.36
N HIS A 233 17.61 -22.99 -24.10
CA HIS A 233 18.38 -22.22 -25.08
C HIS A 233 18.82 -23.10 -26.26
N LEU A 234 19.35 -24.30 -25.99
CA LEU A 234 19.76 -25.24 -27.04
C LEU A 234 18.58 -25.74 -27.89
N TYR A 235 17.46 -26.09 -27.27
CA TYR A 235 16.36 -26.83 -27.94
C TYR A 235 15.01 -26.09 -27.98
N GLY A 236 14.92 -24.88 -27.42
CA GLY A 236 13.68 -24.10 -27.26
C GLY A 236 12.82 -24.61 -26.09
N ALA A 237 12.15 -23.71 -25.37
CA ALA A 237 11.25 -24.07 -24.27
C ALA A 237 9.95 -24.76 -24.72
N ASN A 238 9.53 -25.83 -24.02
CA ASN A 238 8.31 -26.56 -24.31
C ASN A 238 7.12 -26.02 -23.49
N PHE A 239 6.40 -25.07 -24.10
CA PHE A 239 5.17 -24.50 -23.57
C PHE A 239 3.90 -25.35 -23.84
N SER A 240 4.03 -26.68 -23.94
CA SER A 240 2.88 -27.60 -24.00
C SER A 240 2.79 -28.55 -22.80
N THR A 241 3.87 -28.64 -22.01
CA THR A 241 3.86 -29.27 -20.68
C THR A 241 2.97 -28.44 -19.76
N ASN A 242 2.01 -29.09 -19.10
CA ASN A 242 1.11 -28.50 -18.10
C ASN A 242 0.38 -27.21 -18.52
N ALA A 243 0.27 -26.93 -19.83
CA ALA A 243 -0.19 -25.66 -20.40
C ALA A 243 -1.71 -25.37 -20.27
N GLY A 244 -2.18 -25.33 -19.03
CA GLY A 244 -3.50 -24.95 -18.55
C GLY A 244 -3.51 -25.04 -17.02
N ASN A 245 -4.46 -24.37 -16.35
CA ASN A 245 -4.49 -24.18 -14.89
C ASN A 245 -4.12 -25.44 -14.07
N THR A 246 -2.87 -25.50 -13.60
CA THR A 246 -2.28 -26.66 -12.92
C THR A 246 -2.13 -26.40 -11.41
N VAL A 247 -2.39 -27.42 -10.59
CA VAL A 247 -2.14 -27.37 -9.14
C VAL A 247 -0.98 -28.28 -8.76
N TYR A 248 0.04 -27.68 -8.14
CA TYR A 248 1.22 -28.34 -7.58
C TYR A 248 1.12 -28.41 -6.05
N SER A 249 1.22 -29.60 -5.48
CA SER A 249 1.25 -29.80 -4.02
C SER A 249 2.19 -30.95 -3.63
N TRP A 250 2.50 -31.09 -2.34
CA TRP A 250 3.45 -32.08 -1.83
C TRP A 250 2.93 -32.76 -0.57
N SER A 251 3.39 -33.98 -0.28
CA SER A 251 3.16 -34.66 1.01
C SER A 251 4.24 -34.24 2.02
N PRO A 252 3.87 -33.67 3.18
CA PRO A 252 4.80 -33.35 4.28
C PRO A 252 5.53 -34.58 4.85
N GLU A 253 4.98 -35.78 4.68
CA GLU A 253 5.49 -37.03 5.25
C GLU A 253 6.49 -37.77 4.34
N THR A 254 6.31 -37.67 3.02
CA THR A 254 7.07 -38.44 2.02
C THR A 254 7.90 -37.61 1.05
N GLY A 255 7.55 -36.34 0.85
CA GLY A 255 8.14 -35.50 -0.19
C GLY A 255 7.62 -35.80 -1.59
N GLU A 256 6.62 -36.67 -1.75
CA GLU A 256 5.98 -36.90 -3.04
C GLU A 256 5.31 -35.62 -3.56
N MET A 257 5.64 -35.25 -4.79
CA MET A 257 5.03 -34.16 -5.55
C MET A 257 3.75 -34.65 -6.23
N PHE A 258 2.72 -33.81 -6.26
CA PHE A 258 1.45 -34.05 -6.94
C PHE A 258 1.20 -32.96 -7.99
N VAL A 259 0.73 -33.36 -9.17
CA VAL A 259 0.25 -32.47 -10.24
C VAL A 259 -1.22 -32.80 -10.48
N ASP A 260 -2.11 -31.84 -10.25
CA ASP A 260 -3.57 -32.02 -10.24
C ASP A 260 -4.02 -33.21 -9.34
N GLY A 261 -3.38 -33.34 -8.19
CA GLY A 261 -3.61 -34.45 -7.24
C GLY A 261 -3.10 -35.82 -7.71
N ARG A 262 -2.29 -35.89 -8.77
CA ARG A 262 -1.63 -37.13 -9.24
C ARG A 262 -0.18 -37.16 -8.77
N GLY A 263 0.15 -38.13 -7.91
CA GLY A 263 1.52 -38.35 -7.45
C GLY A 263 2.47 -38.59 -8.61
N GLN A 264 3.62 -37.91 -8.59
CA GLN A 264 4.63 -37.95 -9.65
C GLN A 264 5.71 -39.03 -9.42
N GLY A 265 5.72 -39.67 -8.25
CA GLY A 265 6.82 -40.50 -7.77
C GLY A 265 7.44 -39.91 -6.49
N ALA A 266 7.65 -40.75 -5.49
CA ALA A 266 8.05 -40.35 -4.15
C ALA A 266 9.56 -40.58 -3.88
N PRO A 267 10.29 -39.60 -3.32
CA PRO A 267 11.68 -39.73 -2.89
C PRO A 267 11.92 -40.97 -2.01
N GLY A 268 12.99 -41.71 -2.31
CA GLY A 268 13.31 -42.99 -1.67
C GLY A 268 12.16 -44.00 -1.63
N ASP A 269 11.33 -44.08 -2.67
CA ASP A 269 10.10 -44.89 -2.76
C ASP A 269 9.02 -44.53 -1.71
N GLY A 270 8.98 -43.29 -1.22
CA GLY A 270 7.96 -42.83 -0.28
C GLY A 270 8.11 -43.37 1.15
N LYS A 271 9.30 -43.86 1.52
CA LYS A 271 9.60 -44.37 2.88
C LYS A 271 9.61 -43.27 3.96
N GLY A 272 9.66 -42.00 3.56
CA GLY A 272 9.72 -40.84 4.45
C GLY A 272 11.01 -40.75 5.27
N GLY A 273 10.97 -40.02 6.39
CA GLY A 273 12.10 -39.88 7.32
C GLY A 273 13.34 -39.23 6.69
N ALA A 274 14.43 -39.99 6.55
CA ALA A 274 15.64 -39.51 5.86
C ALA A 274 15.44 -39.30 4.35
N ALA A 275 14.49 -40.03 3.75
CA ALA A 275 14.12 -39.86 2.34
C ALA A 275 13.07 -38.77 2.12
N ASN A 276 12.43 -38.24 3.17
CA ASN A 276 11.45 -37.16 3.07
C ASN A 276 12.15 -35.85 2.72
N ARG A 277 12.43 -35.62 1.44
CA ARG A 277 13.09 -34.42 0.91
C ARG A 277 12.34 -33.91 -0.31
N VAL A 278 12.25 -32.60 -0.45
CA VAL A 278 11.76 -31.94 -1.66
C VAL A 278 12.88 -31.02 -2.12
N PHE A 279 13.38 -31.27 -3.33
CA PHE A 279 14.51 -30.54 -3.92
C PHE A 279 14.43 -30.64 -5.44
N LEU A 280 13.65 -29.74 -6.04
CA LEU A 280 13.34 -29.74 -7.48
C LEU A 280 13.08 -28.33 -8.01
N THR A 281 13.12 -28.17 -9.32
CA THR A 281 12.68 -26.95 -10.02
C THR A 281 11.40 -27.20 -10.84
N ILE A 282 10.45 -26.28 -10.75
CA ILE A 282 9.20 -26.27 -11.50
C ILE A 282 9.38 -25.58 -12.84
N TRP A 283 8.89 -26.23 -13.90
CA TRP A 283 8.64 -25.64 -15.21
C TRP A 283 7.17 -25.85 -15.59
N ASP A 284 6.46 -24.76 -15.86
CA ASP A 284 5.15 -24.79 -16.50
C ASP A 284 5.20 -24.19 -17.92
N GLY A 285 4.34 -24.67 -18.80
CA GLY A 285 4.12 -24.15 -20.14
C GLY A 285 3.01 -23.09 -20.23
N GLY A 286 2.20 -22.96 -19.19
CA GLY A 286 1.38 -21.79 -18.89
C GLY A 286 -0.11 -22.04 -18.71
N GLY A 287 -0.66 -21.55 -17.61
CA GLY A 287 -2.08 -21.60 -17.31
C GLY A 287 -2.55 -20.44 -16.43
N ASN A 288 -2.83 -20.76 -15.17
CA ASN A 288 -3.04 -19.86 -14.05
C ASN A 288 -2.85 -20.75 -12.82
N ASP A 289 -1.61 -20.88 -12.39
CA ASP A 289 -1.11 -22.10 -11.79
C ASP A 289 -0.83 -21.90 -10.30
N THR A 290 -1.02 -22.94 -9.49
CA THR A 290 -1.11 -22.83 -8.03
C THR A 290 -0.10 -23.71 -7.32
N TYR A 291 0.74 -23.11 -6.48
CA TYR A 291 1.40 -23.83 -5.38
C TYR A 291 0.40 -23.94 -4.22
N ASP A 292 0.07 -25.17 -3.81
CA ASP A 292 -0.87 -25.46 -2.74
C ASP A 292 -0.15 -26.20 -1.60
N PHE A 293 0.28 -25.45 -0.59
CA PHE A 293 0.93 -25.96 0.63
C PHE A 293 -0.05 -26.03 1.82
N SER A 294 -1.37 -26.04 1.60
CA SER A 294 -2.40 -25.99 2.66
C SER A 294 -2.50 -27.24 3.57
N ASN A 295 -1.49 -28.10 3.52
CA ASN A 295 -1.30 -29.28 4.37
C ASN A 295 0.00 -29.21 5.21
N TYR A 296 0.74 -28.10 5.17
CA TYR A 296 1.94 -27.85 5.98
C TYR A 296 1.62 -27.13 7.29
N ASP A 297 2.39 -27.42 8.34
CA ASP A 297 2.21 -26.96 9.73
C ASP A 297 3.44 -26.21 10.29
N GLN A 298 4.34 -25.77 9.40
CA GLN A 298 5.58 -25.04 9.71
C GLN A 298 5.63 -23.74 8.93
N ASP A 299 6.23 -22.71 9.55
CA ASP A 299 6.51 -21.40 8.93
C ASP A 299 7.15 -21.55 7.53
N ALA A 300 6.41 -21.19 6.49
CA ALA A 300 6.86 -21.29 5.10
C ALA A 300 7.35 -19.94 4.56
N PHE A 301 8.41 -19.98 3.74
CA PHE A 301 8.73 -18.91 2.79
C PHE A 301 8.34 -19.39 1.40
N ILE A 302 7.49 -18.65 0.69
CA ILE A 302 6.97 -18.99 -0.64
C ILE A 302 7.22 -17.81 -1.58
N ASP A 303 8.11 -17.99 -2.55
CA ASP A 303 8.39 -17.00 -3.57
C ASP A 303 8.03 -17.56 -4.96
N LEU A 304 7.20 -16.84 -5.70
CA LEU A 304 6.74 -17.20 -7.05
C LEU A 304 7.56 -16.54 -8.18
N ALA A 305 8.63 -15.79 -7.88
CA ALA A 305 9.48 -15.16 -8.90
C ALA A 305 10.33 -16.19 -9.67
N PRO A 306 10.54 -16.02 -10.99
CA PRO A 306 11.47 -16.84 -11.78
C PRO A 306 12.87 -16.90 -11.17
N GLY A 307 13.46 -18.08 -11.05
CA GLY A 307 14.77 -18.26 -10.43
C GLY A 307 14.82 -18.07 -8.90
N SER A 308 13.69 -17.80 -8.25
CA SER A 308 13.56 -17.83 -6.78
C SER A 308 13.11 -19.22 -6.30
N TRP A 309 12.87 -19.38 -4.99
CA TRP A 309 12.47 -20.64 -4.38
C TRP A 309 11.58 -20.47 -3.16
N SER A 310 10.88 -21.55 -2.80
CA SER A 310 10.08 -21.69 -1.60
C SER A 310 10.72 -22.66 -0.62
N LEU A 311 10.84 -22.28 0.64
CA LEU A 311 11.27 -23.10 1.78
C LEU A 311 10.06 -23.35 2.68
N VAL A 312 9.41 -24.51 2.51
CA VAL A 312 8.11 -24.84 3.14
C VAL A 312 8.23 -25.88 4.26
N SER A 313 9.38 -26.55 4.39
CA SER A 313 9.62 -27.48 5.50
C SER A 313 11.11 -27.68 5.78
N GLN A 314 11.53 -27.36 7.00
CA GLN A 314 12.92 -27.55 7.47
C GLN A 314 13.28 -29.03 7.62
N TYR A 315 12.28 -29.92 7.64
CA TYR A 315 12.45 -31.38 7.60
C TYR A 315 12.65 -31.92 6.18
N GLN A 316 12.09 -31.26 5.16
CA GLN A 316 12.23 -31.65 3.75
C GLN A 316 13.41 -30.98 3.03
N ARG A 317 14.04 -30.01 3.69
CA ARG A 317 15.19 -29.26 3.17
C ARG A 317 16.44 -30.14 3.11
N ALA A 318 16.98 -30.32 1.90
CA ALA A 318 18.16 -31.16 1.65
C ALA A 318 19.42 -30.64 2.37
N GLN A 319 20.15 -31.54 3.04
CA GLN A 319 21.49 -31.30 3.55
C GLN A 319 22.53 -31.60 2.47
N LEU A 320 23.21 -30.55 2.02
CA LEU A 320 24.11 -30.56 0.86
C LEU A 320 25.54 -30.98 1.18
N GLY A 321 25.93 -30.95 2.46
CA GLY A 321 27.24 -31.39 2.92
C GLY A 321 27.66 -30.64 4.18
N TYR A 322 28.40 -31.32 5.07
CA TYR A 322 28.80 -30.76 6.38
C TYR A 322 27.61 -30.15 7.13
N THR A 323 27.52 -28.81 7.21
CA THR A 323 26.41 -28.03 7.80
C THR A 323 25.54 -27.31 6.78
N ALA A 324 25.89 -27.34 5.49
CA ALA A 324 25.20 -26.64 4.40
C ALA A 324 23.87 -27.34 4.01
N ARG A 325 22.90 -26.54 3.57
CA ARG A 325 21.56 -26.98 3.18
C ARG A 325 21.01 -26.12 2.03
N ALA A 326 20.41 -26.74 1.02
CA ALA A 326 19.83 -26.07 -0.15
C ALA A 326 18.86 -24.97 0.30
N ASN A 327 18.91 -23.78 -0.29
CA ASN A 327 18.20 -22.59 0.19
C ASN A 327 16.68 -22.80 0.32
N GLY A 328 16.08 -23.61 -0.57
CA GLY A 328 14.66 -23.94 -0.58
C GLY A 328 14.37 -25.44 -0.68
N ASN A 329 13.09 -25.72 -0.92
CA ASN A 329 12.55 -27.04 -1.28
C ASN A 329 12.14 -27.09 -2.76
N VAL A 330 11.38 -26.07 -3.18
CA VAL A 330 10.78 -25.96 -4.52
C VAL A 330 11.33 -24.70 -5.16
N TYR A 331 12.01 -24.84 -6.29
CA TYR A 331 12.63 -23.75 -7.03
C TYR A 331 11.80 -23.44 -8.29
N ASN A 332 11.84 -22.20 -8.76
CA ASN A 332 11.13 -21.77 -9.98
C ASN A 332 12.12 -21.70 -11.15
N ALA A 333 11.76 -22.20 -12.33
CA ALA A 333 12.58 -22.01 -13.53
C ALA A 333 12.76 -20.52 -13.87
N LEU A 334 13.85 -20.21 -14.57
CA LEU A 334 14.04 -18.90 -15.20
C LEU A 334 13.09 -18.76 -16.40
N GLN A 335 12.60 -17.56 -16.67
CA GLN A 335 11.74 -17.29 -17.83
C GLN A 335 12.53 -17.46 -19.14
N TYR A 336 12.02 -18.29 -20.04
CA TYR A 336 12.57 -18.39 -21.39
C TYR A 336 12.38 -17.08 -22.16
N ALA A 337 13.49 -16.36 -22.40
CA ALA A 337 13.51 -15.07 -23.10
C ALA A 337 12.55 -13.99 -22.52
N GLY A 338 12.24 -14.06 -21.22
CA GLY A 338 11.29 -13.14 -20.55
C GLY A 338 9.81 -13.42 -20.87
N ASP A 339 9.48 -14.60 -21.39
CA ASP A 339 8.09 -15.00 -21.62
C ASP A 339 7.38 -15.31 -20.29
N ALA A 340 6.26 -14.63 -20.04
CA ALA A 340 5.50 -14.74 -18.80
C ALA A 340 4.75 -16.06 -18.62
N ARG A 341 4.69 -16.93 -19.64
CA ARG A 341 3.91 -18.19 -19.58
C ARG A 341 4.49 -19.26 -18.66
N SER A 342 5.71 -19.13 -18.16
CA SER A 342 6.27 -20.06 -17.17
C SER A 342 6.23 -19.51 -15.74
N LEU A 343 5.35 -18.55 -15.46
CA LEU A 343 5.07 -18.07 -14.11
C LEU A 343 4.14 -19.02 -13.37
N ILE A 344 4.15 -18.92 -12.04
CA ILE A 344 3.13 -19.50 -11.17
C ILE A 344 2.38 -18.31 -10.58
N GLU A 345 1.08 -18.17 -10.84
CA GLU A 345 0.34 -16.97 -10.44
C GLU A 345 -0.22 -17.04 -9.02
N ASN A 346 -0.39 -18.23 -8.44
CA ASN A 346 -1.17 -18.42 -7.22
C ASN A 346 -0.37 -19.21 -6.17
N ALA A 347 -0.54 -18.85 -4.90
CA ALA A 347 0.02 -19.59 -3.77
C ALA A 347 -1.00 -19.76 -2.63
N ARG A 348 -0.85 -20.84 -1.88
CA ARG A 348 -1.52 -21.09 -0.61
C ARG A 348 -0.52 -21.55 0.43
N GLY A 349 -0.48 -20.85 1.55
CA GLY A 349 0.24 -21.24 2.76
C GLY A 349 -0.40 -22.43 3.48
N GLY A 350 0.24 -22.84 4.56
CA GLY A 350 -0.16 -23.93 5.45
C GLY A 350 -1.11 -23.48 6.57
N SER A 351 -0.71 -23.77 7.82
CA SER A 351 -1.40 -23.35 9.05
C SER A 351 -0.44 -22.74 10.09
N ALA A 352 0.56 -21.97 9.65
CA ALA A 352 1.72 -21.53 10.44
C ALA A 352 2.11 -20.07 10.13
N LYS A 353 3.33 -19.60 10.41
CA LYS A 353 3.75 -18.26 9.96
C LYS A 353 4.28 -18.28 8.52
N ASP A 354 3.47 -17.87 7.56
CA ASP A 354 3.88 -17.90 6.16
C ASP A 354 4.25 -16.53 5.61
N ASP A 355 5.26 -16.51 4.74
CA ASP A 355 5.76 -15.34 4.03
C ASP A 355 5.61 -15.63 2.53
N ILE A 356 4.68 -14.94 1.86
CA ILE A 356 4.24 -15.28 0.51
C ILE A 356 4.43 -14.09 -0.44
N ALA A 357 5.27 -14.28 -1.46
CA ALA A 357 5.58 -13.28 -2.48
C ALA A 357 5.15 -13.76 -3.88
N GLY A 358 4.36 -12.92 -4.56
CA GLY A 358 3.96 -13.03 -5.96
C GLY A 358 5.09 -12.72 -6.94
N ASN A 359 4.79 -12.23 -8.13
CA ASN A 359 5.77 -12.00 -9.19
C ASN A 359 5.43 -10.78 -10.06
N ALA A 360 5.17 -10.99 -11.35
CA ALA A 360 4.82 -9.94 -12.31
C ALA A 360 3.51 -10.25 -13.07
N ALA A 361 2.78 -11.26 -12.60
CA ALA A 361 1.42 -11.58 -13.03
C ALA A 361 0.40 -10.92 -12.11
N ASN A 362 -0.90 -11.11 -12.38
CA ASN A 362 -1.95 -10.76 -11.41
C ASN A 362 -2.08 -11.94 -10.44
N ASN A 363 -1.43 -11.85 -9.28
CA ASN A 363 -1.28 -12.96 -8.36
C ASN A 363 -2.51 -13.18 -7.48
N ARG A 364 -2.66 -14.41 -6.98
CA ARG A 364 -3.68 -14.76 -5.98
C ARG A 364 -3.06 -15.52 -4.82
N LEU A 365 -2.84 -14.81 -3.72
CA LEU A 365 -2.09 -15.30 -2.56
C LEU A 365 -3.04 -15.54 -1.37
N TYR A 366 -2.85 -16.67 -0.70
CA TYR A 366 -3.59 -17.08 0.50
C TYR A 366 -2.62 -17.51 1.60
N GLY A 367 -2.75 -16.99 2.82
CA GLY A 367 -2.08 -17.55 4.01
C GLY A 367 -2.79 -18.80 4.54
N ASN A 368 -4.11 -18.68 4.74
CA ASN A 368 -5.10 -19.60 5.28
C ASN A 368 -5.29 -19.54 6.81
N ASP A 369 -4.34 -20.06 7.58
CA ASP A 369 -4.37 -20.09 9.05
C ASP A 369 -2.97 -19.71 9.55
N GLY A 370 -2.87 -18.81 10.52
CA GLY A 370 -1.58 -18.48 11.14
C GLY A 370 -1.13 -17.07 10.83
N ASN A 371 0.17 -16.86 10.66
CA ASN A 371 0.90 -15.68 11.16
C ASN A 371 1.43 -14.72 10.05
N ASP A 372 0.63 -14.50 9.00
CA ASP A 372 1.14 -14.39 7.63
C ASP A 372 1.63 -13.00 7.16
N MET A 373 2.27 -12.98 5.98
CA MET A 373 2.78 -11.76 5.34
C MET A 373 2.74 -11.91 3.81
N LEU A 374 1.78 -11.26 3.14
CA LEU A 374 1.50 -11.42 1.71
C LEU A 374 2.01 -10.22 0.89
N THR A 375 2.50 -10.48 -0.33
CA THR A 375 3.07 -9.43 -1.21
C THR A 375 2.88 -9.77 -2.68
N GLY A 376 2.02 -9.04 -3.41
CA GLY A 376 1.79 -9.25 -4.85
C GLY A 376 2.99 -8.89 -5.73
N ARG A 377 3.74 -7.86 -5.32
CA ARG A 377 4.87 -7.21 -6.00
C ARG A 377 4.48 -6.32 -7.19
N SER A 378 3.82 -6.83 -8.22
CA SER A 378 3.54 -6.08 -9.46
C SER A 378 2.46 -6.72 -10.33
N GLY A 379 1.19 -6.39 -10.06
CA GLY A 379 0.06 -6.91 -10.81
C GLY A 379 -1.23 -6.10 -10.64
N ASN A 380 -2.31 -6.82 -10.39
CA ASN A 380 -3.62 -6.33 -9.92
C ASN A 380 -4.11 -7.45 -9.00
N ASP A 381 -3.57 -7.48 -7.79
CA ASP A 381 -3.38 -8.71 -7.05
C ASP A 381 -4.52 -8.99 -6.09
N ARG A 382 -4.81 -10.28 -5.84
CA ARG A 382 -5.86 -10.70 -4.91
C ARG A 382 -5.21 -11.36 -3.70
N LEU A 383 -5.23 -10.64 -2.58
CA LEU A 383 -4.53 -11.02 -1.36
C LEU A 383 -5.55 -11.29 -0.26
N SER A 384 -5.31 -12.33 0.52
CA SER A 384 -6.19 -12.77 1.61
C SER A 384 -5.32 -13.50 2.63
N GLY A 385 -5.12 -12.92 3.82
CA GLY A 385 -4.37 -13.58 4.89
C GLY A 385 -5.06 -14.88 5.33
N GLY A 386 -6.11 -14.77 6.13
CA GLY A 386 -6.58 -15.87 6.97
C GLY A 386 -6.04 -15.75 8.41
N ASN A 387 -6.58 -16.52 9.36
CA ASN A 387 -6.88 -16.06 10.74
C ASN A 387 -5.76 -15.37 11.62
N GLY A 388 -5.90 -14.06 11.98
CA GLY A 388 -5.06 -13.17 12.88
C GLY A 388 -5.07 -11.58 12.84
N ASN A 389 -3.97 -10.76 12.84
CA ASN A 389 -4.00 -9.24 12.70
C ASN A 389 -2.96 -8.53 11.69
N ASP A 390 -3.17 -8.27 10.36
CA ASP A 390 -2.24 -8.61 9.20
C ASP A 390 -1.23 -7.57 8.67
N ILE A 391 -0.44 -8.03 7.68
CA ILE A 391 0.41 -7.30 6.75
C ILE A 391 0.25 -7.81 5.28
N LEU A 392 -0.72 -7.25 4.55
CA LEU A 392 -0.91 -7.46 3.10
C LEU A 392 -0.34 -6.28 2.28
N TYR A 393 0.47 -6.55 1.26
CA TYR A 393 0.95 -5.55 0.28
C TYR A 393 0.58 -5.94 -1.15
N GLY A 394 -0.16 -5.10 -1.89
CA GLY A 394 -0.35 -5.28 -3.34
C GLY A 394 0.98 -5.16 -4.07
N ASP A 395 1.55 -3.96 -4.04
CA ASP A 395 2.92 -3.64 -4.46
C ASP A 395 4.01 -4.44 -3.70
N ASN A 396 5.27 -4.19 -4.06
CA ASN A 396 6.43 -4.58 -3.26
C ASN A 396 6.34 -4.07 -1.80
N ARG A 397 6.85 -4.86 -0.85
CA ARG A 397 7.02 -4.46 0.55
C ARG A 397 7.81 -3.16 0.65
N ALA A 398 7.24 -2.15 1.31
CA ALA A 398 7.98 -0.99 1.79
C ALA A 398 8.87 -1.41 2.97
N GLY A 399 9.98 -2.10 2.68
CA GLY A 399 10.82 -2.76 3.67
C GLY A 399 11.30 -1.80 4.77
N LYS A 400 11.31 -2.26 6.02
CA LYS A 400 11.82 -1.46 7.16
C LYS A 400 13.23 -1.00 6.85
N ALA A 401 13.40 0.31 6.83
CA ALA A 401 14.32 0.91 5.90
C ALA A 401 15.78 0.81 6.35
N TYR A 402 16.46 -0.22 5.86
CA TYR A 402 17.91 -0.25 5.70
C TYR A 402 18.30 0.85 4.70
N LEU A 403 18.40 2.09 5.18
CA LEU A 403 18.75 3.30 4.42
C LEU A 403 20.27 3.51 4.29
N GLY A 404 21.09 2.52 4.63
CA GLY A 404 22.51 2.57 4.36
C GLY A 404 22.76 2.59 2.85
N PRO A 405 23.86 3.20 2.38
CA PRO A 405 24.14 3.32 0.94
C PRO A 405 24.56 1.99 0.27
N GLY A 406 24.36 0.84 0.92
CA GLY A 406 24.78 -0.48 0.43
C GLY A 406 26.30 -0.66 0.37
N VAL A 407 27.06 0.32 0.85
CA VAL A 407 28.53 0.42 0.78
C VAL A 407 29.07 1.01 2.08
N PHE A 408 30.17 0.46 2.57
CA PHE A 408 30.86 0.85 3.79
C PHE A 408 32.37 0.92 3.51
N PHE A 409 33.03 1.93 4.07
CA PHE A 409 34.48 2.08 3.99
C PHE A 409 35.02 2.07 5.41
N GLU A 410 36.04 1.26 5.68
CA GLU A 410 36.69 1.25 6.99
C GLU A 410 37.24 2.64 7.38
N PRO A 411 36.92 3.15 8.58
CA PRO A 411 37.56 4.36 9.08
C PRO A 411 38.98 4.04 9.55
N GLY A 412 39.97 4.31 8.70
CA GLY A 412 41.37 4.00 8.93
C GLY A 412 41.89 4.47 10.30
N GLY A 413 42.52 3.54 11.03
CA GLY A 413 43.02 3.76 12.40
C GLY A 413 42.07 3.32 13.53
N LEU A 414 40.89 2.76 13.21
CA LEU A 414 40.04 2.06 14.19
C LEU A 414 40.41 0.57 14.29
N ARG A 415 40.99 0.19 15.43
CA ARG A 415 41.27 -1.21 15.75
C ARG A 415 39.98 -1.93 16.17
N HIS A 416 39.55 -2.92 15.39
CA HIS A 416 38.29 -3.64 15.58
C HIS A 416 38.48 -5.18 15.64
N ASP A 417 39.57 -5.59 16.30
CA ASP A 417 40.14 -6.95 16.26
C ASP A 417 39.57 -7.99 17.23
N THR A 418 38.39 -7.72 17.80
CA THR A 418 37.68 -8.66 18.67
C THR A 418 36.18 -8.51 18.52
N ARG A 419 35.42 -9.55 18.88
CA ARG A 419 33.95 -9.48 18.99
C ARG A 419 33.43 -8.35 19.91
N ALA A 420 34.27 -7.82 20.80
CA ALA A 420 33.93 -6.71 21.70
C ALA A 420 34.32 -5.32 21.15
N SER A 421 35.20 -5.26 20.15
CA SER A 421 35.59 -4.03 19.41
C SER A 421 34.99 -3.99 17.99
N ALA A 422 34.15 -4.96 17.64
CA ALA A 422 33.60 -5.16 16.30
C ALA A 422 32.82 -3.94 15.77
N LEU A 423 33.02 -3.64 14.49
CA LEU A 423 32.45 -2.48 13.81
C LEU A 423 31.03 -2.79 13.31
N SER A 424 30.03 -2.00 13.71
CA SER A 424 28.62 -2.23 13.34
C SER A 424 28.33 -1.75 11.91
N LEU A 425 27.79 -2.65 11.10
CA LEU A 425 27.37 -2.42 9.71
C LEU A 425 25.92 -1.95 9.59
N ASP A 426 25.16 -1.90 10.69
CA ASP A 426 23.69 -1.70 10.71
C ASP A 426 23.23 -0.37 10.06
N LYS A 427 24.12 0.60 9.90
CA LYS A 427 23.87 1.90 9.25
C LYS A 427 24.30 1.95 7.78
N ALA A 428 24.98 0.92 7.28
CA ALA A 428 25.53 0.87 5.93
C ALA A 428 24.82 -0.16 5.03
N ILE A 429 24.17 -1.16 5.64
CA ILE A 429 23.28 -2.10 4.97
C ILE A 429 22.10 -1.36 4.33
N GLY A 430 21.78 -1.73 3.09
CA GLY A 430 20.68 -1.18 2.27
C GLY A 430 20.52 -1.93 0.95
N MET A 431 19.69 -1.42 0.05
CA MET A 431 19.52 -2.05 -1.27
C MET A 431 20.75 -1.80 -2.15
N ARG A 432 21.38 -2.85 -2.66
CA ARG A 432 22.45 -2.79 -3.68
C ARG A 432 22.38 -4.01 -4.57
N GLN A 433 21.87 -3.85 -5.80
CA GLN A 433 22.03 -4.87 -6.84
C GLN A 433 23.52 -5.14 -7.08
N ASP A 434 23.90 -6.41 -7.01
CA ASP A 434 25.25 -6.90 -7.27
C ASP A 434 25.14 -8.23 -8.04
N PRO A 435 25.59 -8.31 -9.31
CA PRO A 435 25.37 -9.46 -10.16
C PRO A 435 26.19 -10.70 -9.76
N ASN A 436 27.15 -10.57 -8.84
CA ASN A 436 27.89 -11.71 -8.28
C ASN A 436 27.26 -12.22 -6.96
N ILE A 437 26.12 -11.66 -6.52
CA ILE A 437 25.54 -11.99 -5.21
C ILE A 437 24.03 -12.22 -5.30
N GLN A 438 23.63 -13.43 -4.95
CA GLN A 438 22.25 -13.89 -4.80
C GLN A 438 21.41 -12.97 -3.91
N HIS A 439 20.22 -12.60 -4.41
CA HIS A 439 19.25 -11.72 -3.74
C HIS A 439 19.74 -10.33 -3.35
N SER A 440 20.84 -9.84 -3.91
CA SER A 440 21.30 -8.46 -3.74
C SER A 440 20.29 -7.40 -4.22
N ASP A 441 19.40 -7.81 -5.13
CA ASP A 441 18.27 -7.06 -5.68
C ASP A 441 17.00 -7.08 -4.81
N THR A 442 16.76 -8.15 -4.06
CA THR A 442 15.55 -8.31 -3.21
C THR A 442 15.80 -8.16 -1.70
N ASN A 443 17.05 -8.31 -1.23
CA ASN A 443 17.41 -8.36 0.19
C ASN A 443 18.41 -7.24 0.58
N PRO A 444 18.46 -6.83 1.86
CA PRO A 444 19.40 -5.81 2.31
C PRO A 444 20.84 -6.32 2.30
N THR A 445 21.74 -5.53 1.72
CA THR A 445 23.11 -5.90 1.39
C THR A 445 24.09 -4.78 1.79
N VAL A 446 25.37 -5.09 2.05
CA VAL A 446 26.45 -4.11 2.21
C VAL A 446 27.74 -4.60 1.52
N LYS A 447 28.50 -3.67 0.93
CA LYS A 447 29.87 -3.89 0.42
C LYS A 447 30.82 -3.15 1.35
N VAL A 448 31.64 -3.87 2.10
CA VAL A 448 32.66 -3.29 2.99
C VAL A 448 33.98 -3.27 2.25
N SER A 449 34.62 -2.11 2.10
CA SER A 449 36.02 -2.03 1.65
C SER A 449 36.94 -1.93 2.86
N GLY A 450 37.72 -2.98 3.10
CA GLY A 450 38.61 -3.12 4.24
C GLY A 450 40.10 -3.20 3.88
N SER A 451 40.95 -2.92 4.86
CA SER A 451 42.39 -2.78 4.69
C SER A 451 43.16 -3.33 5.89
N GLY A 452 43.96 -4.38 5.66
CA GLY A 452 44.74 -5.02 6.71
C GLY A 452 45.70 -4.04 7.41
N ASP A 453 45.82 -4.16 8.73
CA ASP A 453 46.58 -3.25 9.60
C ASP A 453 47.59 -3.95 10.55
N TRP A 454 47.81 -5.26 10.36
CA TRP A 454 48.40 -6.24 11.29
C TRP A 454 47.50 -6.72 12.44
N SER A 455 46.17 -6.64 12.30
CA SER A 455 45.20 -7.33 13.14
C SER A 455 44.23 -8.20 12.33
N MET A 456 43.11 -8.61 12.91
CA MET A 456 41.98 -9.25 12.21
C MET A 456 40.82 -8.24 12.28
N ASP A 457 39.88 -8.27 11.34
CA ASP A 457 38.74 -7.35 11.38
C ASP A 457 37.48 -8.10 11.83
N PHE A 458 36.78 -7.58 12.85
CA PHE A 458 35.45 -8.06 13.23
C PHE A 458 34.39 -7.02 12.87
N TYR A 459 33.37 -7.46 12.15
CA TYR A 459 32.16 -6.70 11.92
C TYR A 459 30.98 -7.29 12.70
N SER A 460 29.96 -6.49 12.93
CA SER A 460 28.72 -6.89 13.59
C SER A 460 27.49 -6.36 12.87
N PHE A 461 26.40 -7.13 12.86
CA PHE A 461 25.17 -6.79 12.17
C PHE A 461 23.96 -7.50 12.80
N ALA A 462 22.81 -6.82 12.79
CA ALA A 462 21.55 -7.36 13.27
C ALA A 462 20.79 -8.07 12.14
N VAL A 463 20.56 -9.38 12.33
CA VAL A 463 19.68 -10.19 11.48
C VAL A 463 18.27 -10.14 12.06
N ARG A 464 17.30 -9.63 11.29
CA ARG A 464 15.92 -9.36 11.76
C ARG A 464 14.96 -10.54 11.60
N ALA A 465 15.21 -11.43 10.64
CA ALA A 465 14.40 -12.60 10.34
C ALA A 465 15.27 -13.87 10.24
N ALA A 466 14.66 -15.04 10.39
CA ALA A 466 15.32 -16.28 9.97
C ALA A 466 15.39 -16.32 8.43
N GLY A 467 16.41 -16.98 7.87
CA GLY A 467 16.60 -17.07 6.42
C GLY A 467 18.08 -17.22 6.03
N GLN A 468 18.37 -17.08 4.74
CA GLN A 468 19.74 -17.17 4.22
C GLN A 468 20.51 -15.86 4.42
N LEU A 469 21.73 -16.00 4.92
CA LEU A 469 22.76 -14.98 4.98
C LEU A 469 23.91 -15.40 4.07
N ILE A 470 24.49 -14.44 3.34
CA ILE A 470 25.65 -14.65 2.49
C ILE A 470 26.76 -13.70 2.93
N LEU A 471 27.98 -14.23 3.08
CA LEU A 471 29.22 -13.48 3.19
C LEU A 471 30.13 -13.90 2.03
N ASP A 472 30.92 -12.96 1.54
CA ASP A 472 31.81 -13.16 0.40
C ASP A 472 32.95 -12.13 0.48
N THR A 473 34.17 -12.47 0.05
CA THR A 473 35.31 -11.53 0.09
C THR A 473 36.17 -11.49 -1.18
N ASP A 474 35.88 -10.54 -2.08
CA ASP A 474 36.84 -10.08 -3.11
C ASP A 474 38.19 -9.67 -2.46
N GLY A 475 39.34 -9.92 -3.10
CA GLY A 475 40.59 -9.35 -2.59
C GLY A 475 41.89 -9.80 -3.26
N THR A 476 43.00 -9.21 -2.78
CA THR A 476 44.38 -9.54 -3.20
C THR A 476 45.13 -10.40 -2.18
N MET A 477 44.41 -11.05 -1.26
CA MET A 477 44.97 -11.75 -0.10
C MET A 477 44.19 -13.03 0.18
N ASP A 478 44.89 -14.01 0.75
CA ASP A 478 44.37 -15.32 1.15
C ASP A 478 43.52 -15.18 2.43
N SER A 479 42.21 -15.10 2.24
CA SER A 479 41.25 -14.79 3.29
C SER A 479 40.76 -16.03 4.05
N HIS A 480 40.28 -15.81 5.28
CA HIS A 480 39.53 -16.80 6.04
C HIS A 480 38.39 -16.07 6.76
N LEU A 481 37.15 -16.40 6.38
CA LEU A 481 35.92 -15.87 6.97
C LEU A 481 35.39 -16.78 8.06
N GLN A 482 34.91 -16.19 9.16
CA GLN A 482 34.08 -16.89 10.16
C GLN A 482 32.79 -16.14 10.45
N LEU A 483 31.65 -16.85 10.43
CA LEU A 483 30.38 -16.36 10.95
C LEU A 483 30.22 -16.82 12.41
N ILE A 484 29.96 -15.89 13.32
CA ILE A 484 30.01 -16.10 14.78
C ILE A 484 28.72 -15.58 15.44
N ASP A 485 28.16 -16.36 16.37
CA ASP A 485 26.96 -15.96 17.13
C ASP A 485 27.26 -14.96 18.27
N SER A 486 26.21 -14.37 18.84
CA SER A 486 26.30 -13.45 19.99
C SER A 486 27.04 -14.03 21.22
N ARG A 487 27.07 -15.36 21.38
CA ARG A 487 27.73 -16.05 22.50
C ARG A 487 29.23 -16.26 22.22
N GLY A 488 29.62 -16.33 20.95
CA GLY A 488 30.99 -16.55 20.48
C GLY A 488 31.22 -17.92 19.85
N ASN A 489 30.16 -18.66 19.52
CA ASN A 489 30.27 -19.90 18.78
C ASN A 489 30.48 -19.58 17.30
N ILE A 490 31.53 -20.16 16.68
CA ILE A 490 31.65 -20.18 15.22
C ILE A 490 30.52 -21.08 14.70
N LEU A 491 29.69 -20.53 13.81
CA LEU A 491 28.52 -21.19 13.23
C LEU A 491 28.88 -21.89 11.92
N THR A 492 29.74 -21.24 11.15
CA THR A 492 30.42 -21.78 9.97
C THR A 492 31.62 -20.88 9.63
N GLN A 493 32.52 -21.37 8.80
CA GLN A 493 33.69 -20.66 8.30
C GLN A 493 33.99 -21.13 6.87
N ASN A 494 34.72 -20.34 6.11
CA ASN A 494 35.34 -20.79 4.86
C ASN A 494 36.66 -20.06 4.61
N GLU A 495 37.64 -20.82 4.15
CA GLU A 495 38.94 -20.39 3.66
C GLU A 495 38.91 -20.18 2.13
N ASP A 496 38.82 -21.27 1.38
CA ASP A 496 39.07 -21.30 -0.06
C ASP A 496 37.76 -21.47 -0.85
N SER A 497 37.49 -20.54 -1.77
CA SER A 497 36.61 -20.79 -2.92
C SER A 497 37.46 -20.85 -4.20
N ALA A 498 37.16 -21.82 -5.07
CA ALA A 498 37.88 -21.94 -6.34
C ALA A 498 37.17 -21.10 -7.42
N SER A 499 37.82 -20.02 -7.88
CA SER A 499 37.45 -19.10 -8.98
C SER A 499 36.05 -18.47 -8.94
N ASP A 500 35.98 -17.15 -8.72
CA ASP A 500 34.80 -16.30 -8.92
C ASP A 500 34.91 -15.50 -10.24
N PRO A 501 33.81 -15.09 -10.91
CA PRO A 501 33.76 -14.01 -11.92
C PRO A 501 34.19 -12.62 -11.40
N GLY A 502 35.45 -12.55 -11.00
CA GLY A 502 36.16 -11.41 -10.42
C GLY A 502 37.64 -11.73 -10.13
N ASP A 503 37.99 -13.03 -10.10
CA ASP A 503 39.33 -13.56 -9.88
C ASP A 503 40.26 -13.38 -11.11
N GLU A 504 41.42 -12.72 -10.92
CA GLU A 504 42.49 -12.63 -11.94
C GLU A 504 43.43 -13.88 -11.98
N GLY A 505 43.00 -15.01 -11.39
CA GLY A 505 43.65 -16.33 -11.52
C GLY A 505 44.35 -16.83 -10.25
N TYR A 506 43.81 -16.46 -9.08
CA TYR A 506 44.39 -16.61 -7.75
C TYR A 506 43.29 -16.94 -6.73
N GLY A 507 42.81 -18.20 -6.74
CA GLY A 507 41.76 -18.72 -5.84
C GLY A 507 42.17 -18.67 -4.36
N PHE A 508 41.92 -17.52 -3.74
CA PHE A 508 42.34 -17.10 -2.39
C PHE A 508 41.20 -16.32 -1.66
N GLN A 509 39.96 -16.45 -2.16
CA GLN A 509 38.80 -15.66 -1.75
C GLN A 509 37.78 -16.56 -1.04
N SER A 510 37.25 -16.10 0.09
CA SER A 510 36.33 -16.88 0.95
C SER A 510 34.86 -16.57 0.70
N PHE A 511 34.02 -17.61 0.68
CA PHE A 511 32.56 -17.49 0.52
C PHE A 511 31.80 -18.29 1.59
N ILE A 512 30.75 -17.74 2.20
CA ILE A 512 29.87 -18.41 3.17
C ILE A 512 28.40 -18.18 2.80
N SER A 513 27.70 -19.26 2.44
CA SER A 513 26.22 -19.33 2.56
C SER A 513 25.86 -19.95 3.91
N TYR A 514 25.01 -19.29 4.70
CA TYR A 514 24.55 -19.80 6.00
C TYR A 514 23.08 -19.48 6.26
N THR A 515 22.30 -20.47 6.71
CA THR A 515 20.93 -20.21 7.18
C THR A 515 20.92 -19.80 8.64
N VAL A 516 20.63 -18.53 8.87
CA VAL A 516 20.28 -17.99 10.19
C VAL A 516 18.91 -18.53 10.58
N THR A 517 18.87 -19.33 11.65
CA THR A 517 17.61 -19.96 12.13
C THR A 517 16.84 -19.11 13.13
N LYS A 518 17.40 -17.98 13.60
CA LYS A 518 16.79 -17.09 14.59
C LYS A 518 17.25 -15.63 14.40
N PRO A 519 16.37 -14.63 14.55
CA PRO A 519 16.78 -13.23 14.65
C PRO A 519 17.79 -13.01 15.78
N GLY A 520 18.72 -12.06 15.60
CA GLY A 520 19.73 -11.74 16.61
C GLY A 520 20.91 -10.93 16.09
N LEU A 521 21.88 -10.70 16.99
CA LEU A 521 23.17 -10.08 16.67
C LEU A 521 24.17 -11.15 16.23
N TYR A 522 24.74 -10.95 15.05
CA TYR A 522 25.73 -11.81 14.42
C TYR A 522 27.02 -11.03 14.16
N TYR A 523 28.11 -11.76 14.02
CA TYR A 523 29.44 -11.21 13.76
C TYR A 523 30.09 -11.96 12.60
N VAL A 524 30.86 -11.24 11.80
CA VAL A 524 31.79 -11.84 10.82
C VAL A 524 33.21 -11.41 11.17
N ARG A 525 34.15 -12.36 11.12
CA ARG A 525 35.58 -12.11 11.25
C ARG A 525 36.26 -12.32 9.90
N VAL A 526 37.07 -11.36 9.48
CA VAL A 526 38.01 -11.47 8.35
C VAL A 526 39.41 -11.66 8.92
N SER A 527 40.14 -12.64 8.38
CA SER A 527 41.48 -13.04 8.85
C SER A 527 42.31 -13.59 7.68
N LEU A 528 43.61 -13.77 7.88
CA LEU A 528 44.53 -14.30 6.86
C LEU A 528 44.65 -15.82 7.01
N TYR A 529 44.62 -16.56 5.90
CA TYR A 529 44.93 -17.98 5.85
C TYR A 529 46.46 -18.22 5.71
N PRO A 530 47.03 -19.32 6.24
CA PRO A 530 46.44 -20.31 7.13
C PRO A 530 46.54 -19.94 8.62
N GLY A 531 45.55 -20.40 9.40
CA GLY A 531 45.64 -20.48 10.86
C GLY A 531 45.27 -19.21 11.62
N ASP A 532 44.22 -18.51 11.20
CA ASP A 532 43.68 -17.30 11.84
C ASP A 532 44.73 -16.18 11.95
N GLY A 533 45.49 -15.97 10.87
CA GLY A 533 46.54 -14.99 10.77
C GLY A 533 46.01 -13.54 10.76
N VAL A 534 46.90 -12.61 11.10
CA VAL A 534 46.62 -11.17 10.98
C VAL A 534 46.78 -10.69 9.53
N LEU A 535 45.89 -9.80 9.13
CA LEU A 535 45.86 -9.16 7.81
C LEU A 535 47.08 -8.23 7.66
N PRO A 536 47.97 -8.44 6.67
CA PRO A 536 49.19 -7.64 6.53
C PRO A 536 48.88 -6.16 6.22
N ALA A 537 49.69 -5.23 6.76
CA ALA A 537 49.50 -3.81 6.51
C ALA A 537 49.49 -3.45 5.02
N GLY A 538 48.36 -2.94 4.53
CA GLY A 538 48.18 -2.55 3.13
C GLY A 538 47.72 -3.67 2.20
N ALA A 539 47.36 -4.84 2.71
CA ALA A 539 46.47 -5.75 1.99
C ALA A 539 45.07 -5.12 1.90
N SER A 540 44.34 -5.37 0.81
CA SER A 540 42.99 -4.85 0.58
C SER A 540 42.01 -5.97 0.25
N TYR A 541 40.83 -5.90 0.83
CA TYR A 541 39.72 -6.80 0.56
C TYR A 541 38.40 -6.02 0.48
N THR A 542 37.45 -6.59 -0.24
CA THR A 542 36.04 -6.34 -0.01
C THR A 542 35.50 -7.42 0.92
N LEU A 543 34.57 -7.10 1.80
CA LEU A 543 33.61 -8.05 2.37
C LEU A 543 32.19 -7.68 1.90
N ASN A 544 31.59 -8.53 1.09
CA ASN A 544 30.18 -8.43 0.72
C ASN A 544 29.32 -9.21 1.74
N LEU A 545 28.16 -8.65 2.12
CA LEU A 545 27.22 -9.26 3.07
C LEU A 545 25.78 -9.02 2.61
N THR A 546 25.04 -10.10 2.31
CA THR A 546 23.58 -10.08 2.10
C THR A 546 22.89 -10.68 3.33
N LEU A 547 21.93 -9.94 3.90
CA LEU A 547 21.09 -10.42 4.99
C LEU A 547 19.89 -11.22 4.48
N PRO A 548 19.25 -12.04 5.34
CA PRO A 548 17.86 -12.41 5.16
C PRO A 548 16.99 -11.16 4.99
N ASN A 549 16.02 -11.20 4.08
CA ASN A 549 15.04 -10.14 3.93
C ASN A 549 14.33 -9.90 5.28
N PRO A 550 14.22 -8.66 5.79
CA PRO A 550 13.66 -8.38 7.11
C PRO A 550 12.14 -8.58 7.16
N VAL A 551 11.75 -9.84 7.36
CA VAL A 551 10.43 -10.25 7.87
C VAL A 551 10.31 -9.80 9.34
N GLU A 552 10.12 -8.49 9.56
CA GLU A 552 9.63 -8.01 10.86
C GLU A 552 8.10 -8.10 10.90
N ALA A 553 7.60 -8.55 12.05
CA ALA A 553 6.21 -8.95 12.24
C ALA A 553 5.30 -7.80 12.74
N ASP A 554 4.08 -8.21 13.08
CA ASP A 554 2.86 -7.47 13.47
C ASP A 554 1.88 -7.25 12.27
N THR A 555 1.01 -8.21 11.85
CA THR A 555 0.75 -9.59 12.41
C THR A 555 0.13 -10.75 11.47
N LEU A 556 -1.22 -10.96 11.27
CA LEU A 556 -1.98 -12.09 10.56
C LEU A 556 -3.50 -11.80 10.12
N ALA A 557 -4.54 -12.55 9.69
CA ALA A 557 -5.91 -11.94 9.34
C ALA A 557 -7.27 -12.56 9.85
N ALA A 558 -7.74 -12.12 11.03
CA ALA A 558 -9.04 -12.20 11.74
C ALA A 558 -8.83 -11.70 13.21
N GLY A 559 -8.98 -10.39 13.40
CA GLY A 559 -8.20 -9.52 14.30
C GLY A 559 -7.68 -8.33 13.49
N ASP A 560 -6.85 -7.44 14.04
CA ASP A 560 -6.74 -6.05 13.57
C ASP A 560 -5.74 -5.84 12.40
N ASP A 561 -6.21 -5.76 11.14
CA ASP A 561 -5.34 -5.81 9.96
C ASP A 561 -4.56 -4.55 9.54
N ILE A 562 -3.50 -4.74 8.74
CA ILE A 562 -2.84 -3.70 7.92
C ILE A 562 -2.75 -4.16 6.45
N LEU A 563 -3.63 -3.64 5.59
CA LEU A 563 -3.66 -3.93 4.16
C LEU A 563 -3.29 -2.70 3.33
N ASN A 564 -2.19 -2.74 2.59
CA ASN A 564 -1.72 -1.64 1.74
C ASN A 564 -1.82 -2.02 0.25
N GLY A 565 -2.68 -1.32 -0.50
CA GLY A 565 -2.80 -1.56 -1.94
C GLY A 565 -1.54 -1.15 -2.71
N GLY A 566 -0.97 0.01 -2.37
CA GLY A 566 0.13 0.60 -3.14
C GLY A 566 -0.35 1.20 -4.47
N ALA A 567 0.24 0.74 -5.58
CA ALA A 567 -0.17 1.00 -6.95
C ALA A 567 -0.68 -0.28 -7.62
N GLY A 568 -1.80 -0.16 -8.34
CA GLY A 568 -2.46 -1.30 -8.96
C GLY A 568 -3.98 -1.11 -8.98
N LYS A 569 -4.70 -2.22 -8.81
CA LYS A 569 -6.17 -2.29 -8.62
C LYS A 569 -6.51 -3.51 -7.77
N ASP A 570 -5.88 -3.55 -6.62
CA ASP A 570 -5.70 -4.76 -5.85
C ASP A 570 -6.95 -5.06 -5.04
N VAL A 571 -7.22 -6.34 -4.78
CA VAL A 571 -8.38 -6.77 -4.01
C VAL A 571 -7.90 -7.24 -2.65
N LEU A 572 -8.18 -6.40 -1.66
CA LEU A 572 -7.75 -6.55 -0.27
C LEU A 572 -8.91 -7.15 0.54
N LEU A 573 -8.62 -8.24 1.25
CA LEU A 573 -9.56 -8.95 2.12
C LEU A 573 -8.96 -9.01 3.53
N GLY A 574 -9.43 -8.17 4.46
CA GLY A 574 -9.11 -8.32 5.88
C GLY A 574 -10.14 -9.24 6.53
N GLY A 575 -11.33 -8.70 6.80
CA GLY A 575 -12.58 -9.43 6.75
C GLY A 575 -13.31 -9.54 8.07
N ALA A 576 -12.63 -9.71 9.21
CA ALA A 576 -13.28 -9.68 10.52
C ALA A 576 -12.27 -9.31 11.63
N GLY A 577 -12.26 -8.05 12.04
CA GLY A 577 -11.14 -7.48 12.79
C GLY A 577 -11.37 -6.06 13.29
N ASN A 578 -10.35 -5.21 13.15
CA ASN A 578 -10.43 -3.75 13.20
C ASN A 578 -9.42 -3.22 12.17
N ASP A 579 -9.77 -3.35 10.89
CA ASP A 579 -8.83 -3.49 9.79
C ASP A 579 -8.38 -2.14 9.22
N THR A 580 -7.08 -1.96 8.99
CA THR A 580 -6.48 -0.71 8.50
C THR A 580 -6.08 -0.82 7.03
N TYR A 581 -6.90 -0.25 6.16
CA TYR A 581 -6.69 -0.20 4.73
C TYR A 581 -5.94 1.07 4.31
N VAL A 582 -4.71 0.94 3.81
CA VAL A 582 -3.93 2.05 3.24
C VAL A 582 -4.15 2.08 1.73
N LEU A 583 -5.02 3.00 1.28
CA LEU A 583 -5.45 3.07 -0.12
C LEU A 583 -4.75 4.20 -0.87
N GLY A 584 -4.07 3.83 -1.96
CA GLY A 584 -3.23 4.71 -2.76
C GLY A 584 -3.99 5.48 -3.83
N ALA A 585 -3.28 5.82 -4.90
CA ALA A 585 -3.85 6.40 -6.13
C ALA A 585 -4.42 5.33 -7.09
N GLY A 586 -4.32 4.04 -6.73
CA GLY A 586 -4.92 2.92 -7.44
C GLY A 586 -6.45 2.91 -7.40
N ARG A 587 -7.04 1.87 -7.99
CA ARG A 587 -8.49 1.59 -7.88
C ARG A 587 -8.74 0.27 -7.16
N ASP A 588 -8.13 0.21 -5.99
CA ASP A 588 -8.13 -0.86 -5.03
C ASP A 588 -9.58 -1.17 -4.60
N THR A 589 -9.88 -2.44 -4.35
CA THR A 589 -11.19 -2.94 -3.92
C THR A 589 -11.06 -3.57 -2.55
N VAL A 590 -11.61 -2.90 -1.54
CA VAL A 590 -11.73 -3.43 -0.17
C VAL A 590 -12.94 -4.36 -0.07
N ILE A 591 -12.75 -5.53 0.54
CA ILE A 591 -13.82 -6.48 0.86
C ILE A 591 -13.72 -6.83 2.35
N ASP A 592 -14.64 -6.29 3.13
CA ASP A 592 -14.75 -6.50 4.59
C ASP A 592 -16.04 -7.26 4.96
N SER A 593 -16.17 -7.70 6.22
CA SER A 593 -17.41 -8.25 6.76
C SER A 593 -17.78 -7.87 8.20
N ALA A 594 -16.83 -7.53 9.10
CA ALA A 594 -17.16 -7.12 10.48
C ALA A 594 -15.97 -6.59 11.32
N GLY A 595 -15.95 -5.28 11.62
CA GLY A 595 -15.01 -4.72 12.60
C GLY A 595 -15.37 -3.32 13.12
N ILE A 596 -14.32 -2.49 13.29
CA ILE A 596 -14.40 -1.02 13.42
C ILE A 596 -13.28 -0.45 12.53
N ASP A 597 -13.54 -0.47 11.23
CA ASP A 597 -12.49 -0.59 10.23
C ASP A 597 -12.11 0.78 9.65
N THR A 598 -10.87 0.92 9.17
CA THR A 598 -10.23 2.22 8.94
C THR A 598 -9.55 2.32 7.58
N ILE A 599 -10.17 3.06 6.65
CA ILE A 599 -9.49 3.49 5.42
C ILE A 599 -8.61 4.72 5.72
N THR A 600 -7.32 4.61 5.47
CA THR A 600 -6.37 5.73 5.42
C THR A 600 -6.04 6.05 3.94
N SER A 601 -6.09 7.32 3.52
CA SER A 601 -5.75 7.69 2.13
C SER A 601 -5.15 9.08 1.96
N MET A 602 -4.25 9.25 0.98
CA MET A 602 -3.62 10.53 0.61
C MET A 602 -4.41 11.33 -0.44
N ILE A 603 -5.62 10.89 -0.78
CA ILE A 603 -6.52 11.53 -1.76
C ILE A 603 -7.96 11.50 -1.25
N SER A 604 -8.82 12.37 -1.80
CA SER A 604 -10.25 12.41 -1.50
C SER A 604 -10.91 11.04 -1.69
N ARG A 605 -11.73 10.62 -0.72
CA ARG A 605 -12.23 9.26 -0.60
C ARG A 605 -13.68 9.26 -0.09
N SER A 606 -14.44 8.23 -0.47
CA SER A 606 -15.79 8.03 0.04
C SER A 606 -16.02 6.58 0.49
N LEU A 607 -16.67 6.42 1.63
CA LEU A 607 -17.07 5.14 2.20
C LEU A 607 -18.40 4.63 1.60
N VAL A 608 -19.09 5.36 0.71
CA VAL A 608 -20.37 4.93 0.11
C VAL A 608 -20.29 3.59 -0.62
N ALA A 609 -19.11 3.21 -1.14
CA ALA A 609 -18.86 1.90 -1.76
C ALA A 609 -18.39 0.81 -0.76
N HIS A 610 -18.20 1.18 0.50
CA HIS A 610 -17.58 0.39 1.56
C HIS A 610 -18.58 0.27 2.74
N PRO A 611 -19.58 -0.62 2.67
CA PRO A 611 -20.74 -0.62 3.57
C PRO A 611 -20.49 -1.23 4.96
N ALA A 612 -19.24 -1.62 5.24
CA ALA A 612 -18.77 -2.21 6.49
C ALA A 612 -17.39 -1.60 6.84
N ILE A 613 -17.27 -0.26 6.72
CA ILE A 613 -16.09 0.50 7.14
C ILE A 613 -16.61 1.74 7.88
N GLU A 614 -16.18 1.92 9.12
CA GLU A 614 -16.62 2.98 10.02
C GLU A 614 -15.74 4.24 9.89
N ASN A 615 -14.43 4.08 9.74
CA ASN A 615 -13.47 5.18 9.85
C ASN A 615 -12.83 5.55 8.51
N LEU A 616 -12.67 6.86 8.30
CA LEU A 616 -11.89 7.43 7.20
C LEU A 616 -10.88 8.43 7.74
N ARG A 617 -9.60 8.26 7.42
CA ARG A 617 -8.53 9.21 7.75
C ARG A 617 -7.81 9.70 6.50
N LEU A 618 -7.89 11.00 6.26
CA LEU A 618 -7.20 11.67 5.18
C LEU A 618 -5.76 12.01 5.59
N LEU A 619 -4.85 11.99 4.63
CA LEU A 619 -3.44 12.31 4.80
C LEU A 619 -2.99 13.32 3.76
N GLY A 620 -1.96 14.09 4.08
CA GLY A 620 -1.37 15.09 3.20
C GLY A 620 -1.32 16.45 3.87
N THR A 621 -1.27 17.49 3.03
CA THR A 621 -1.19 18.90 3.45
C THR A 621 -1.99 19.82 2.52
N GLY A 622 -3.04 19.29 1.90
CA GLY A 622 -3.84 19.99 0.90
C GLY A 622 -5.30 19.60 1.08
N GLY A 623 -6.22 20.50 0.70
CA GLY A 623 -7.64 20.26 0.86
C GLY A 623 -8.14 19.06 0.04
N LEU A 624 -8.74 18.11 0.73
CA LEU A 624 -9.32 16.87 0.25
C LEU A 624 -10.83 16.83 0.57
N THR A 625 -11.48 15.72 0.22
CA THR A 625 -12.89 15.47 0.55
C THR A 625 -13.04 14.09 1.16
N GLY A 626 -13.60 14.03 2.36
CA GLY A 626 -13.96 12.80 3.05
C GLY A 626 -15.47 12.65 3.10
N ARG A 627 -15.98 11.50 2.68
CA ARG A 627 -17.43 11.23 2.69
C ARG A 627 -17.76 9.87 3.31
N GLY A 628 -18.61 9.85 4.33
CA GLY A 628 -19.09 8.64 5.01
C GLY A 628 -20.08 7.80 4.18
N ASN A 629 -20.82 6.91 4.86
CA ASN A 629 -21.73 5.94 4.28
C ASN A 629 -23.13 5.98 4.93
N ALA A 630 -23.49 4.94 5.69
CA ALA A 630 -24.78 4.77 6.37
C ALA A 630 -24.63 4.23 7.81
N LEU A 631 -23.38 4.22 8.31
CA LEU A 631 -22.96 3.78 9.65
C LEU A 631 -22.64 5.03 10.50
N ASP A 632 -22.36 4.86 11.78
CA ASP A 632 -21.84 5.95 12.62
C ASP A 632 -20.34 6.15 12.30
N ASN A 633 -20.01 7.03 11.34
CA ASN A 633 -18.64 7.16 10.85
C ASN A 633 -17.75 8.07 11.71
N VAL A 634 -16.44 7.79 11.75
CA VAL A 634 -15.42 8.76 12.20
C VAL A 634 -14.58 9.21 11.01
N ILE A 635 -14.70 10.48 10.63
CA ILE A 635 -13.98 11.05 9.49
C ILE A 635 -12.98 12.09 10.00
N THR A 636 -11.69 11.81 9.79
CA THR A 636 -10.58 12.69 10.16
C THR A 636 -9.93 13.28 8.90
N GLY A 637 -9.83 14.59 8.84
CA GLY A 637 -9.12 15.35 7.81
C GLY A 637 -7.62 15.42 8.04
N ASN A 638 -6.95 16.37 7.38
CA ASN A 638 -5.49 16.56 7.42
C ASN A 638 -5.06 17.91 8.04
N ILE A 639 -4.18 18.67 7.39
CA ILE A 639 -3.72 20.01 7.82
C ILE A 639 -3.94 21.09 6.75
N GLY A 640 -4.94 20.86 5.89
CA GLY A 640 -5.40 21.79 4.88
C GLY A 640 -6.91 21.66 4.70
N ASN A 641 -7.50 22.71 4.13
CA ASN A 641 -8.94 22.97 4.05
C ASN A 641 -9.76 21.80 3.47
N ASP A 642 -10.30 20.94 4.33
CA ASP A 642 -11.00 19.71 3.97
C ASP A 642 -12.53 19.91 3.90
N LEU A 643 -13.17 19.12 3.05
CA LEU A 643 -14.64 19.00 2.97
C LEU A 643 -15.07 17.64 3.54
N LEU A 644 -15.69 17.65 4.72
CA LEU A 644 -16.12 16.43 5.43
C LEU A 644 -17.66 16.31 5.42
N ASP A 645 -18.17 15.25 4.81
CA ASP A 645 -19.60 14.89 4.77
C ASP A 645 -19.82 13.55 5.48
N GLY A 646 -20.53 13.56 6.62
CA GLY A 646 -20.85 12.32 7.35
C GLY A 646 -21.72 11.35 6.54
N GLY A 647 -22.59 11.88 5.67
CA GLY A 647 -23.56 11.09 4.93
C GLY A 647 -24.81 10.83 5.76
N ALA A 648 -24.91 9.68 6.43
CA ALA A 648 -26.08 9.31 7.21
C ALA A 648 -25.76 8.33 8.35
N GLY A 649 -25.45 8.85 9.53
CA GLY A 649 -25.26 8.03 10.72
C GLY A 649 -25.57 8.80 12.00
N ARG A 650 -24.56 8.81 12.88
CA ARG A 650 -24.34 9.75 13.98
C ARG A 650 -22.84 9.98 13.97
N ASP A 651 -22.42 10.84 13.05
CA ASP A 651 -21.04 10.85 12.60
C ASP A 651 -20.16 11.72 13.51
N THR A 652 -18.85 11.48 13.51
CA THR A 652 -17.86 12.33 14.18
C THR A 652 -16.86 12.85 13.15
N LEU A 653 -16.93 14.14 12.87
CA LEU A 653 -16.09 14.82 11.89
C LEU A 653 -15.00 15.60 12.63
N ILE A 654 -13.75 15.38 12.23
CA ILE A 654 -12.55 15.98 12.80
C ILE A 654 -11.80 16.61 11.63
N GLY A 655 -11.98 17.90 11.36
CA GLY A 655 -11.30 18.60 10.26
C GLY A 655 -9.78 18.57 10.46
N GLY A 656 -9.32 19.29 11.48
CA GLY A 656 -7.95 19.22 11.96
C GLY A 656 -7.37 20.61 12.11
N ALA A 657 -6.68 21.08 11.06
CA ALA A 657 -6.26 22.47 10.95
C ALA A 657 -6.42 22.94 9.49
N GLY A 658 -7.12 24.05 9.26
CA GLY A 658 -7.47 24.54 7.93
C GLY A 658 -8.39 25.76 7.98
N ASP A 659 -9.12 26.05 6.90
CA ASP A 659 -10.49 26.58 7.04
C ASP A 659 -11.39 25.49 6.46
N ASP A 660 -11.94 24.63 7.31
CA ASP A 660 -12.62 23.38 6.94
C ASP A 660 -14.12 23.58 6.70
N THR A 661 -14.74 22.65 5.98
CA THR A 661 -16.19 22.65 5.69
C THR A 661 -16.85 21.33 6.05
N TYR A 662 -17.81 21.40 6.95
CA TYR A 662 -18.59 20.27 7.43
C TYR A 662 -19.98 20.26 6.78
N VAL A 663 -20.42 19.10 6.29
CA VAL A 663 -21.79 18.86 5.84
C VAL A 663 -22.49 18.04 6.92
N LEU A 664 -23.44 18.67 7.63
CA LEU A 664 -24.14 18.04 8.75
C LEU A 664 -25.57 17.64 8.37
N GLY A 665 -25.92 16.40 8.67
CA GLY A 665 -27.24 15.81 8.48
C GLY A 665 -28.21 16.12 9.61
N ALA A 666 -29.17 15.22 9.81
CA ALA A 666 -30.32 15.41 10.68
C ALA A 666 -29.98 15.20 12.18
N GLU A 667 -29.35 16.21 12.79
CA GLU A 667 -29.26 16.42 14.25
C GLU A 667 -28.60 15.30 15.07
N LYS A 668 -27.59 14.62 14.49
CA LYS A 668 -26.83 13.57 15.19
C LYS A 668 -25.32 13.77 15.19
N ASP A 669 -24.81 14.47 14.18
CA ASP A 669 -23.39 14.51 13.87
C ASP A 669 -22.65 15.46 14.82
N ARG A 670 -21.39 15.13 15.10
CA ARG A 670 -20.53 15.83 16.04
C ARG A 670 -19.31 16.34 15.29
N ILE A 671 -18.93 17.59 15.55
CA ILE A 671 -17.63 18.11 15.11
C ILE A 671 -16.70 18.14 16.33
N ALA A 672 -15.45 17.74 16.12
CA ALA A 672 -14.36 17.86 17.09
C ALA A 672 -13.17 18.54 16.41
N ASP A 673 -13.22 19.87 16.37
CA ASP A 673 -12.23 20.71 15.68
C ASP A 673 -11.01 21.08 16.56
N SER A 674 -9.95 21.60 15.93
CA SER A 674 -8.77 22.09 16.63
C SER A 674 -8.28 23.50 16.25
N ALA A 675 -8.38 23.95 14.99
CA ALA A 675 -8.09 25.33 14.59
C ALA A 675 -8.44 25.69 13.13
N GLY A 676 -9.27 26.72 12.92
CA GLY A 676 -9.47 27.29 11.59
C GLY A 676 -10.34 28.56 11.53
N GLN A 677 -11.11 28.70 10.45
CA GLN A 677 -12.28 29.58 10.34
C GLN A 677 -13.41 28.76 9.73
N ASP A 678 -14.02 27.92 10.54
CA ASP A 678 -14.61 26.69 10.00
C ASP A 678 -16.09 26.84 9.69
N THR A 679 -16.59 26.02 8.75
CA THR A 679 -17.90 26.23 8.11
C THR A 679 -18.82 25.02 8.27
N ILE A 680 -19.88 25.15 9.07
CA ILE A 680 -21.02 24.22 9.00
C ILE A 680 -21.91 24.58 7.81
N THR A 681 -22.24 23.57 7.01
CA THR A 681 -23.28 23.63 5.98
C THR A 681 -24.44 22.71 6.39
N SER A 682 -25.67 23.20 6.26
CA SER A 682 -26.86 22.53 6.81
C SER A 682 -28.08 22.72 5.91
N THR A 683 -28.83 21.65 5.64
CA THR A 683 -30.13 21.68 4.92
C THR A 683 -31.34 21.81 5.85
N ILE A 684 -31.08 21.96 7.15
CA ILE A 684 -32.04 22.20 8.22
C ILE A 684 -31.56 23.34 9.12
N SER A 685 -32.47 23.90 9.91
CA SER A 685 -32.14 24.88 10.95
C SER A 685 -31.04 24.36 11.89
N ARG A 686 -30.15 25.24 12.34
CA ARG A 686 -28.96 24.87 13.13
C ARG A 686 -28.63 25.92 14.19
N SER A 687 -28.18 25.44 15.35
CA SER A 687 -27.54 26.27 16.38
C SER A 687 -26.05 25.96 16.47
N LEU A 688 -25.22 27.00 16.59
CA LEU A 688 -23.78 26.92 16.85
C LEU A 688 -23.45 26.81 18.35
N THR A 689 -24.44 26.83 19.27
CA THR A 689 -24.19 26.84 20.73
C THR A 689 -23.39 25.60 21.21
N SER A 690 -23.50 24.46 20.52
CA SER A 690 -22.70 23.25 20.80
C SER A 690 -21.37 23.17 20.04
N TYR A 691 -21.07 24.18 19.22
CA TYR A 691 -19.95 24.23 18.28
C TYR A 691 -19.12 25.52 18.53
N PRO A 692 -18.36 25.60 19.65
CA PRO A 692 -17.72 26.84 20.10
C PRO A 692 -16.51 27.29 19.24
N MET A 693 -15.99 26.39 18.39
CA MET A 693 -14.88 26.63 17.47
C MET A 693 -15.34 26.72 16.01
N ILE A 694 -16.61 27.09 15.76
CA ILE A 694 -17.14 27.27 14.40
C ILE A 694 -17.52 28.74 14.21
N GLU A 695 -16.88 29.40 13.25
CA GLU A 695 -17.11 30.81 12.91
C GLU A 695 -18.23 30.98 11.89
N LYS A 696 -18.50 29.97 11.03
CA LYS A 696 -19.41 30.14 9.89
C LYS A 696 -20.52 29.08 9.86
N LEU A 697 -21.75 29.54 9.66
CA LEU A 697 -22.91 28.69 9.38
C LEU A 697 -23.50 29.09 8.02
N ARG A 698 -23.78 28.12 7.15
CA ARG A 698 -24.48 28.34 5.89
C ARG A 698 -25.65 27.38 5.73
N LEU A 699 -26.85 27.94 5.68
CA LEU A 699 -28.09 27.22 5.40
C LEU A 699 -28.23 26.95 3.90
N LEU A 700 -29.01 25.92 3.55
CA LEU A 700 -29.16 25.40 2.18
C LEU A 700 -30.62 25.02 1.90
N GLY A 701 -30.95 24.87 0.62
CA GLY A 701 -32.30 24.51 0.15
C GLY A 701 -33.28 25.68 0.13
N GLU A 702 -34.54 25.39 -0.22
CA GLU A 702 -35.60 26.38 -0.49
C GLU A 702 -36.68 26.43 0.62
N GLY A 703 -36.34 25.95 1.83
CA GLY A 703 -37.26 25.90 2.97
C GLY A 703 -36.89 26.90 4.06
N ASP A 704 -37.90 27.40 4.77
CA ASP A 704 -37.72 28.29 5.93
C ASP A 704 -36.87 27.58 7.00
N THR A 705 -35.57 27.92 7.05
CA THR A 705 -34.61 27.36 8.01
C THR A 705 -33.97 28.50 8.81
N HIS A 706 -33.44 28.18 9.98
CA HIS A 706 -33.07 29.19 10.98
C HIS A 706 -31.65 28.94 11.50
N GLY A 707 -30.89 30.01 11.70
CA GLY A 707 -29.51 29.97 12.18
C GLY A 707 -29.38 30.69 13.52
N HIS A 708 -28.80 30.03 14.51
CA HIS A 708 -28.50 30.62 15.82
C HIS A 708 -27.00 30.49 16.12
N GLY A 709 -26.39 31.56 16.62
CA GLY A 709 -24.96 31.65 16.88
C GLY A 709 -24.48 30.99 18.17
N ASN A 710 -23.32 31.44 18.65
CA ASN A 710 -22.71 31.05 19.93
C ASN A 710 -22.30 32.29 20.74
N THR A 711 -21.08 32.33 21.27
CA THR A 711 -20.53 33.48 22.03
C THR A 711 -19.28 34.09 21.37
N SER A 712 -18.98 33.68 20.14
CA SER A 712 -17.88 34.12 19.28
C SER A 712 -18.45 34.90 18.10
N ASN A 713 -17.63 35.69 17.40
CA ASN A 713 -18.10 36.43 16.22
C ASN A 713 -18.46 35.43 15.09
N ASN A 714 -19.74 35.24 14.80
CA ASN A 714 -20.19 34.30 13.77
C ASN A 714 -20.52 35.00 12.44
N THR A 715 -20.36 34.30 11.32
CA THR A 715 -20.97 34.65 10.03
C THR A 715 -22.07 33.63 9.74
N ILE A 716 -23.33 34.07 9.76
CA ILE A 716 -24.49 33.21 9.52
C ILE A 716 -25.12 33.61 8.19
N ILE A 717 -25.12 32.66 7.26
CA ILE A 717 -25.63 32.80 5.89
C ILE A 717 -26.91 31.97 5.76
N GLY A 718 -27.98 32.62 5.37
CA GLY A 718 -29.29 32.05 5.09
C GLY A 718 -29.38 31.39 3.71
N ASN A 719 -30.62 31.18 3.27
CA ASN A 719 -30.96 30.61 1.96
C ASN A 719 -31.89 31.55 1.17
N SER A 720 -32.79 30.99 0.36
CA SER A 720 -33.75 31.69 -0.52
C SER A 720 -35.18 31.76 0.06
N ALA A 721 -35.36 31.39 1.32
CA ALA A 721 -36.63 31.33 2.03
C ALA A 721 -36.59 32.20 3.30
N ASN A 722 -37.69 32.27 4.06
CA ASN A 722 -37.79 33.18 5.21
C ASN A 722 -36.98 32.61 6.38
N ASN A 723 -35.86 33.25 6.72
CA ASN A 723 -34.94 32.77 7.74
C ASN A 723 -35.09 33.59 9.03
N LEU A 724 -34.80 32.93 10.16
CA LEU A 724 -34.56 33.60 11.44
C LEU A 724 -33.09 33.42 11.74
N LEU A 725 -32.34 34.53 11.72
CA LEU A 725 -30.91 34.56 11.98
C LEU A 725 -30.66 35.31 13.29
N ASP A 726 -30.09 34.63 14.26
CA ASP A 726 -29.78 35.14 15.59
C ASP A 726 -28.28 35.00 15.84
N GLY A 727 -27.58 36.12 16.01
CA GLY A 727 -26.15 36.10 16.32
C GLY A 727 -25.84 35.59 17.75
N ALA A 728 -26.84 35.65 18.63
CA ALA A 728 -26.71 35.48 20.07
C ALA A 728 -25.75 36.50 20.71
N GLY A 729 -24.44 36.24 20.72
CA GLY A 729 -23.46 37.09 21.38
C GLY A 729 -22.10 37.12 20.71
N GLY A 730 -21.72 38.29 20.20
CA GLY A 730 -20.40 38.49 19.62
C GLY A 730 -20.30 39.82 18.90
N ARG A 731 -19.99 39.74 17.60
CA ARG A 731 -20.09 40.83 16.64
C ARG A 731 -20.31 40.20 15.29
N ASP A 732 -21.56 39.89 15.04
CA ASP A 732 -21.88 38.85 14.06
C ASP A 732 -22.13 39.46 12.68
N HIS A 733 -21.99 38.65 11.64
CA HIS A 733 -22.41 39.02 10.29
C HIS A 733 -23.54 38.09 9.84
N LEU A 734 -24.76 38.59 9.95
CA LEU A 734 -25.96 37.91 9.51
C LEU A 734 -26.25 38.31 8.05
N ILE A 735 -26.42 37.31 7.20
CA ILE A 735 -26.75 37.46 5.77
C ILE A 735 -27.96 36.56 5.54
N GLY A 736 -29.16 37.11 5.44
CA GLY A 736 -30.38 36.34 5.15
C GLY A 736 -30.33 35.83 3.71
N GLY A 737 -30.86 36.62 2.80
CA GLY A 737 -30.56 36.48 1.38
C GLY A 737 -31.66 37.09 0.53
N ALA A 738 -32.68 36.26 0.26
CA ALA A 738 -33.94 36.70 -0.28
C ALA A 738 -35.06 35.91 0.41
N GLY A 739 -36.12 36.59 0.82
CA GLY A 739 -37.14 36.02 1.71
C GLY A 739 -37.91 37.16 2.39
N ASN A 740 -38.46 36.91 3.58
CA ASN A 740 -38.73 37.96 4.55
C ASN A 740 -37.97 37.57 5.84
N ASP A 741 -36.75 38.07 5.98
CA ASP A 741 -35.80 37.59 6.98
C ASP A 741 -35.97 38.30 8.33
N THR A 742 -35.71 37.57 9.42
CA THR A 742 -35.77 38.10 10.79
C THR A 742 -34.40 37.98 11.46
N TYR A 743 -33.80 39.14 11.72
CA TYR A 743 -32.48 39.31 12.31
C TYR A 743 -32.61 39.65 13.80
N VAL A 744 -32.18 38.75 14.68
CA VAL A 744 -32.13 39.01 16.13
C VAL A 744 -30.75 39.61 16.47
N LEU A 745 -30.74 40.90 16.83
CA LEU A 745 -29.52 41.66 17.13
C LEU A 745 -29.46 41.99 18.62
N SER A 746 -28.39 41.56 19.29
CA SER A 746 -28.23 41.75 20.74
C SER A 746 -27.52 43.07 21.05
N ALA A 747 -26.79 43.14 22.17
CA ALA A 747 -25.94 44.29 22.51
C ALA A 747 -24.61 44.31 21.71
N GLY A 748 -24.43 43.38 20.78
CA GLY A 748 -23.31 43.33 19.84
C GLY A 748 -23.31 44.47 18.83
N SER A 749 -22.18 44.64 18.13
CA SER A 749 -22.04 45.59 17.01
C SER A 749 -22.29 44.90 15.67
N ASP A 750 -23.41 44.19 15.60
CA ASP A 750 -23.70 43.19 14.58
C ASP A 750 -24.04 43.82 13.22
N ARG A 751 -23.55 43.20 12.16
CA ARG A 751 -23.81 43.58 10.76
C ARG A 751 -24.89 42.67 10.17
N VAL A 752 -25.88 43.29 9.56
CA VAL A 752 -26.85 42.62 8.69
C VAL A 752 -26.48 42.91 7.23
N THR A 753 -26.77 42.01 6.31
CA THR A 753 -26.67 42.24 4.86
C THR A 753 -27.78 41.47 4.16
N ASP A 754 -28.74 42.21 3.62
CA ASP A 754 -29.86 41.66 2.85
C ASP A 754 -29.69 41.91 1.34
N THR A 755 -30.50 41.25 0.50
CA THR A 755 -30.59 41.54 -0.94
C THR A 755 -32.02 41.79 -1.43
N SER A 756 -33.06 41.21 -0.84
CA SER A 756 -34.47 41.52 -1.15
C SER A 756 -35.49 40.80 -0.25
N GLY A 757 -36.28 41.57 0.49
CA GLY A 757 -37.42 41.04 1.22
C GLY A 757 -38.40 42.10 1.74
N SER A 758 -38.90 41.85 2.95
CA SER A 758 -39.64 42.79 3.79
C SER A 758 -39.24 42.48 5.23
N ASP A 759 -38.09 42.99 5.62
CA ASP A 759 -37.20 42.31 6.55
C ASP A 759 -37.22 42.96 7.93
N THR A 760 -36.92 42.18 8.97
CA THR A 760 -37.18 42.56 10.36
C THR A 760 -35.93 42.46 11.22
N ILE A 761 -35.49 43.60 11.79
CA ILE A 761 -34.59 43.58 12.93
C ILE A 761 -35.40 43.49 14.23
N THR A 762 -35.12 42.48 15.05
CA THR A 762 -35.58 42.37 16.43
C THR A 762 -34.41 42.71 17.36
N SER A 763 -34.59 43.58 18.35
CA SER A 763 -33.49 43.95 19.26
C SER A 763 -33.93 44.25 20.70
N THR A 764 -33.09 43.87 21.66
CA THR A 764 -33.26 44.12 23.10
C THR A 764 -32.73 45.49 23.55
N THR A 765 -32.24 46.31 22.62
CA THR A 765 -31.58 47.60 22.90
C THR A 765 -31.90 48.64 21.83
N THR A 766 -31.65 49.91 22.14
CA THR A 766 -31.75 51.05 21.21
C THR A 766 -31.15 50.74 19.84
N ARG A 767 -31.92 50.92 18.77
CA ARG A 767 -31.55 50.53 17.40
C ARG A 767 -31.94 51.60 16.38
N TRP A 768 -31.06 51.82 15.41
CA TRP A 768 -31.29 52.74 14.28
C TRP A 768 -31.13 52.00 12.95
N LEU A 769 -32.17 52.04 12.11
CA LEU A 769 -32.16 51.39 10.79
C LEU A 769 -31.32 52.14 9.74
N GLY A 770 -30.82 53.34 10.01
CA GLY A 770 -30.10 54.17 9.02
C GLY A 770 -28.78 53.59 8.48
N HIS A 771 -28.28 52.51 9.06
CA HIS A 771 -27.13 51.74 8.53
C HIS A 771 -27.52 50.54 7.67
N TYR A 772 -28.82 50.25 7.54
CA TYR A 772 -29.36 49.08 6.86
C TYR A 772 -30.33 49.56 5.77
N THR A 773 -29.92 49.48 4.50
CA THR A 773 -30.58 50.17 3.37
C THR A 773 -31.75 49.40 2.73
N GLY A 774 -32.06 48.21 3.25
CA GLY A 774 -33.16 47.34 2.85
C GLY A 774 -33.56 46.50 4.07
N ILE A 775 -34.04 47.19 5.10
CA ILE A 775 -34.71 46.62 6.27
C ILE A 775 -35.85 47.59 6.57
N GLU A 776 -37.08 47.09 6.49
CA GLU A 776 -38.30 47.89 6.64
C GLU A 776 -38.82 47.84 8.07
N ASN A 777 -38.63 46.73 8.78
CA ASN A 777 -39.28 46.47 10.06
C ASN A 777 -38.27 46.49 11.22
N LEU A 778 -38.65 47.12 12.34
CA LEU A 778 -37.91 47.13 13.60
C LEU A 778 -38.86 46.80 14.75
N THR A 779 -38.54 45.77 15.54
CA THR A 779 -39.26 45.41 16.77
C THR A 779 -38.31 45.47 17.96
N LEU A 780 -38.65 46.27 18.96
CA LEU A 780 -37.99 46.26 20.26
C LEU A 780 -38.61 45.16 21.15
N ILE A 781 -37.76 44.53 21.96
CA ILE A 781 -38.18 43.47 22.90
C ILE A 781 -37.49 43.65 24.26
N GLY A 782 -38.04 43.01 25.29
CA GLY A 782 -37.54 43.12 26.67
C GLY A 782 -38.16 44.28 27.47
N GLU A 783 -37.62 44.50 28.66
CA GLU A 783 -38.21 45.31 29.74
C GLU A 783 -37.35 46.56 30.05
N ALA A 784 -36.92 47.28 29.02
CA ALA A 784 -36.02 48.42 29.17
C ALA A 784 -36.33 49.55 28.17
N ASP A 785 -36.34 50.77 28.69
CA ASP A 785 -36.48 52.03 27.93
C ASP A 785 -35.48 52.07 26.76
N ALA A 786 -35.98 52.22 25.53
CA ALA A 786 -35.16 52.13 24.33
C ALA A 786 -35.63 53.09 23.23
N LYS A 787 -34.68 53.53 22.39
CA LYS A 787 -34.99 54.28 21.16
C LYS A 787 -35.02 53.37 19.94
N ALA A 788 -36.15 53.35 19.25
CA ALA A 788 -36.23 52.87 17.88
C ALA A 788 -36.09 54.06 16.91
N THR A 789 -35.36 53.88 15.81
CA THR A 789 -35.24 54.92 14.77
C THR A 789 -35.21 54.27 13.40
N GLY A 790 -36.05 54.73 12.47
CA GLY A 790 -36.12 54.22 11.10
C GLY A 790 -35.03 54.77 10.17
N ASN A 791 -35.26 54.65 8.86
CA ASN A 791 -34.33 55.02 7.80
C ASN A 791 -34.93 56.02 6.79
N ALA A 792 -35.16 55.59 5.55
CA ALA A 792 -35.75 56.39 4.46
C ALA A 792 -36.74 55.56 3.61
N LEU A 793 -37.16 54.42 4.15
CA LEU A 793 -38.17 53.50 3.62
C LEU A 793 -39.46 53.74 4.41
N SER A 794 -40.58 53.17 3.98
CA SER A 794 -41.80 53.17 4.81
C SER A 794 -41.67 52.09 5.88
N ASN A 795 -41.21 52.48 7.06
CA ASN A 795 -40.84 51.54 8.12
C ASN A 795 -42.06 51.06 8.92
N ARG A 796 -41.96 49.85 9.49
CA ARG A 796 -42.84 49.38 10.57
C ARG A 796 -42.02 49.30 11.85
N ILE A 797 -42.33 50.15 12.83
CA ILE A 797 -41.59 50.23 14.09
C ILE A 797 -42.52 49.86 15.25
N ILE A 798 -42.09 48.93 16.09
CA ILE A 798 -42.80 48.47 17.28
C ILE A 798 -41.87 48.65 18.49
N GLY A 799 -42.34 49.34 19.52
CA GLY A 799 -41.69 49.42 20.82
C GLY A 799 -41.91 48.17 21.68
N ASN A 800 -41.45 48.22 22.93
CA ASN A 800 -41.62 47.15 23.92
C ASN A 800 -42.67 47.53 25.00
N GLY A 801 -42.55 46.99 26.22
CA GLY A 801 -43.46 47.29 27.35
C GLY A 801 -42.89 48.29 28.35
N SER A 802 -42.07 49.25 27.89
CA SER A 802 -41.37 50.25 28.71
C SER A 802 -41.35 51.60 27.99
N ASP A 803 -40.92 52.69 28.64
CA ASP A 803 -40.96 54.04 28.03
C ASP A 803 -40.04 54.11 26.78
N ASN A 804 -40.61 54.15 25.57
CA ASN A 804 -39.87 54.09 24.30
C ASN A 804 -39.77 55.46 23.62
N ILE A 805 -38.73 55.64 22.80
CA ILE A 805 -38.60 56.79 21.89
C ILE A 805 -38.67 56.25 20.46
N ILE A 806 -39.67 56.67 19.68
CA ILE A 806 -39.93 56.12 18.34
C ILE A 806 -39.84 57.24 17.30
N ASP A 807 -38.83 57.14 16.44
CA ASP A 807 -38.45 58.17 15.46
C ASP A 807 -38.44 57.53 14.05
N GLY A 808 -39.58 57.53 13.36
CA GLY A 808 -39.75 56.87 12.04
C GLY A 808 -38.71 57.31 11.01
N ARG A 809 -38.30 58.59 11.11
CA ARG A 809 -37.50 59.33 10.14
C ARG A 809 -38.31 59.73 8.91
N ALA A 810 -38.16 59.05 7.77
CA ALA A 810 -38.64 59.56 6.50
C ALA A 810 -39.29 58.48 5.65
N GLY A 811 -40.61 58.37 5.73
CA GLY A 811 -41.41 57.35 5.07
C GLY A 811 -42.89 57.52 5.37
N ASN A 812 -43.73 56.59 4.91
CA ASN A 812 -45.12 56.55 5.38
C ASN A 812 -45.19 55.47 6.48
N ASP A 813 -44.63 55.77 7.65
CA ASP A 813 -44.27 54.74 8.62
C ASP A 813 -45.46 54.26 9.43
N HIS A 814 -45.34 53.07 10.01
CA HIS A 814 -46.32 52.48 10.92
C HIS A 814 -45.65 52.32 12.29
N LEU A 815 -45.98 53.20 13.21
CA LEU A 815 -45.38 53.31 14.53
C LEU A 815 -46.36 52.76 15.59
N ILE A 816 -45.86 51.88 16.45
CA ILE A 816 -46.57 51.23 17.55
C ILE A 816 -45.70 51.43 18.79
N GLY A 817 -46.23 52.10 19.82
CA GLY A 817 -45.55 52.31 21.09
C GLY A 817 -45.43 51.03 21.89
N GLY A 818 -46.56 50.39 22.16
CA GLY A 818 -46.67 49.22 23.03
C GLY A 818 -47.39 49.56 24.33
N ALA A 819 -46.63 49.71 25.42
CA ALA A 819 -47.14 50.16 26.71
C ALA A 819 -46.04 50.80 27.56
N GLY A 820 -46.35 51.92 28.21
CA GLY A 820 -45.39 52.76 28.90
C GLY A 820 -45.82 54.21 28.74
N ARG A 821 -44.87 55.14 28.74
CA ARG A 821 -45.01 56.45 28.11
C ARG A 821 -44.09 56.51 26.91
N ASP A 822 -44.67 56.62 25.73
CA ASP A 822 -43.94 56.59 24.48
C ASP A 822 -43.82 57.98 23.84
N ASP A 823 -42.60 58.29 23.39
CA ASP A 823 -42.23 59.54 22.74
C ASP A 823 -42.18 59.35 21.21
N PHE A 824 -43.24 59.73 20.50
CA PHE A 824 -43.31 59.67 19.03
C PHE A 824 -42.66 60.92 18.42
N VAL A 825 -41.49 60.76 17.81
CA VAL A 825 -40.61 61.83 17.35
C VAL A 825 -40.78 62.09 15.85
N PHE A 826 -41.07 63.35 15.51
CA PHE A 826 -41.12 63.86 14.14
C PHE A 826 -39.92 64.78 13.90
N SER A 827 -38.88 64.25 13.24
CA SER A 827 -37.54 64.84 13.12
C SER A 827 -37.08 65.13 11.69
N THR A 828 -37.96 65.01 10.70
CA THR A 828 -37.61 65.11 9.27
C THR A 828 -38.55 66.03 8.50
N ARG A 829 -38.15 66.37 7.27
CA ARG A 829 -38.92 67.26 6.41
C ARG A 829 -40.26 66.65 6.01
N LEU A 830 -41.35 67.35 6.34
CA LEU A 830 -42.72 66.95 6.01
C LEU A 830 -42.98 66.89 4.49
N ASP A 831 -43.75 65.89 4.06
CA ASP A 831 -44.25 65.71 2.68
C ASP A 831 -45.59 64.94 2.76
N ALA A 832 -46.71 65.63 2.55
CA ALA A 832 -48.06 65.06 2.71
C ALA A 832 -48.43 63.93 1.70
N ALA A 833 -47.50 63.50 0.84
CA ALA A 833 -47.68 62.34 -0.04
C ALA A 833 -46.66 61.20 0.21
N LYS A 834 -45.62 61.43 1.04
CA LYS A 834 -44.47 60.52 1.18
C LYS A 834 -43.88 60.42 2.59
N ASN A 835 -44.23 61.36 3.46
CA ASN A 835 -43.75 61.45 4.83
C ASN A 835 -44.97 61.70 5.75
N VAL A 836 -45.85 60.71 5.82
CA VAL A 836 -47.10 60.71 6.61
C VAL A 836 -47.20 59.41 7.41
N ASP A 837 -46.80 59.48 8.67
CA ASP A 837 -46.74 58.31 9.55
C ASP A 837 -48.10 57.95 10.14
N LYS A 838 -48.21 56.74 10.66
CA LYS A 838 -49.37 56.26 11.41
C LYS A 838 -48.92 55.83 12.79
N VAL A 839 -49.35 56.56 13.82
CA VAL A 839 -49.22 56.08 15.20
C VAL A 839 -50.50 55.36 15.56
N LEU A 840 -50.39 54.08 15.90
CA LEU A 840 -51.54 53.15 15.87
C LEU A 840 -52.20 52.92 17.24
N ASP A 841 -51.53 53.29 18.33
CA ASP A 841 -51.87 52.93 19.72
C ASP A 841 -51.73 54.07 20.75
N PHE A 842 -51.48 55.30 20.31
CA PHE A 842 -51.23 56.47 21.17
C PHE A 842 -52.21 56.65 22.34
N THR A 843 -51.68 56.65 23.56
CA THR A 843 -52.41 56.75 24.84
C THR A 843 -52.38 58.18 25.37
N VAL A 844 -53.48 58.91 25.18
CA VAL A 844 -53.63 60.32 25.55
C VAL A 844 -53.38 60.58 27.03
N GLY A 845 -52.49 61.52 27.35
CA GLY A 845 -52.11 61.86 28.72
C GLY A 845 -51.07 60.94 29.36
N GLU A 846 -50.65 59.87 28.68
CA GLU A 846 -49.46 59.09 29.03
C GLU A 846 -48.36 59.36 28.00
N ASP A 847 -48.62 59.11 26.71
CA ASP A 847 -47.71 59.31 25.57
C ASP A 847 -47.51 60.77 25.14
N LEU A 848 -46.48 61.03 24.33
CA LEU A 848 -46.06 62.37 23.92
C LEU A 848 -45.61 62.44 22.45
N PHE A 849 -46.14 63.41 21.69
CA PHE A 849 -45.61 63.77 20.38
C PHE A 849 -44.45 64.76 20.53
N ARG A 850 -43.28 64.42 19.98
CA ARG A 850 -42.07 65.26 20.01
C ARG A 850 -41.79 65.84 18.63
N LEU A 851 -41.82 67.16 18.52
CA LEU A 851 -41.75 67.89 17.26
C LEU A 851 -40.46 68.70 17.18
N ASP A 852 -39.58 68.37 16.23
CA ASP A 852 -38.28 69.02 16.05
C ASP A 852 -38.41 70.49 15.62
N SER A 853 -37.80 71.43 16.34
CA SER A 853 -37.95 72.86 16.07
C SER A 853 -37.33 73.35 14.75
N ASP A 854 -36.38 72.64 14.13
CA ASP A 854 -35.89 72.96 12.78
C ASP A 854 -36.91 72.55 11.68
N VAL A 855 -37.76 71.55 11.96
CA VAL A 855 -38.86 71.12 11.08
C VAL A 855 -40.12 71.98 11.31
N PHE A 856 -40.50 72.16 12.57
CA PHE A 856 -41.73 72.81 13.01
C PHE A 856 -41.49 74.24 13.52
N ALA A 857 -40.67 75.01 12.79
CA ALA A 857 -40.14 76.32 13.19
C ALA A 857 -41.16 77.41 13.58
N ALA A 858 -42.46 77.23 13.31
CA ALA A 858 -43.53 78.16 13.69
C ALA A 858 -44.14 77.89 15.08
N LEU A 859 -43.76 76.82 15.78
CA LEU A 859 -44.34 76.43 17.09
C LEU A 859 -43.86 77.28 18.27
N GLY A 860 -42.66 77.86 18.19
CA GLY A 860 -42.06 78.67 19.25
C GLY A 860 -40.89 77.99 19.97
N PRO A 861 -40.60 78.35 21.23
CA PRO A 861 -39.45 77.81 21.96
C PRO A 861 -39.68 76.38 22.47
N HIS A 862 -38.57 75.65 22.66
CA HIS A 862 -38.52 74.31 23.24
C HIS A 862 -39.38 74.15 24.51
N GLY A 863 -40.12 73.04 24.62
CA GLY A 863 -41.05 72.77 25.72
C GLY A 863 -42.45 72.37 25.27
N ILE A 864 -43.38 72.24 26.22
CA ILE A 864 -44.80 71.92 25.93
C ILE A 864 -45.42 72.97 25.00
N LEU A 865 -46.15 72.49 23.98
CA LEU A 865 -46.83 73.34 23.00
C LEU A 865 -47.76 74.36 23.69
N ALA A 866 -47.72 75.60 23.21
CA ALA A 866 -48.56 76.67 23.75
C ALA A 866 -50.05 76.35 23.54
N ALA A 867 -50.87 76.55 24.57
CA ALA A 867 -52.29 76.17 24.55
C ALA A 867 -53.13 76.82 23.44
N GLY A 868 -52.70 77.98 22.93
CA GLY A 868 -53.31 78.67 21.79
C GLY A 868 -52.65 78.37 20.44
N ALA A 869 -51.85 77.30 20.34
CA ALA A 869 -51.22 76.83 19.10
C ALA A 869 -51.68 75.41 18.70
N PHE A 870 -52.69 74.87 19.39
CA PHE A 870 -53.26 73.55 19.15
C PHE A 870 -54.78 73.63 18.94
N ALA A 871 -55.26 73.08 17.83
CA ALA A 871 -56.68 72.95 17.53
C ALA A 871 -57.09 71.48 17.35
N SER A 872 -58.22 71.11 17.95
CA SER A 872 -58.82 69.77 17.82
C SER A 872 -60.26 69.94 17.31
N ASN A 873 -60.53 69.55 16.06
CA ASN A 873 -61.82 69.82 15.40
C ASN A 873 -62.19 68.80 14.32
N SER A 874 -63.38 68.96 13.73
CA SER A 874 -63.96 68.08 12.71
C SER A 874 -64.04 68.81 11.36
N SER A 875 -62.90 69.37 10.91
CA SER A 875 -62.77 70.07 9.62
C SER A 875 -61.36 70.11 9.04
N GLY A 876 -60.31 69.93 9.87
CA GLY A 876 -58.90 69.93 9.45
C GLY A 876 -58.28 71.31 9.26
N ASN A 877 -58.98 72.38 9.63
CA ASN A 877 -58.52 73.77 9.50
C ASN A 877 -58.18 74.38 10.86
N ALA A 878 -57.33 75.41 10.87
CA ALA A 878 -57.12 76.30 12.01
C ALA A 878 -58.43 77.03 12.40
N GLN A 879 -58.61 77.29 13.70
CA GLN A 879 -59.72 78.08 14.25
C GLN A 879 -59.34 79.56 14.38
N ASP A 880 -58.11 79.86 14.80
CA ASP A 880 -57.54 81.22 14.76
C ASP A 880 -56.07 81.26 14.30
N ALA A 881 -55.57 82.46 14.00
CA ALA A 881 -54.26 82.67 13.37
C ALA A 881 -53.03 82.24 14.21
N ARG A 882 -53.24 81.71 15.41
CA ARG A 882 -52.19 81.14 16.27
C ARG A 882 -52.11 79.61 16.23
N ASP A 883 -53.13 78.91 15.75
CA ASP A 883 -53.12 77.44 15.66
C ASP A 883 -52.00 76.98 14.73
N ARG A 884 -51.25 75.97 15.13
CA ARG A 884 -50.13 75.41 14.35
C ARG A 884 -50.20 73.89 14.25
N ILE A 885 -50.61 73.19 15.31
CA ILE A 885 -50.91 71.76 15.25
C ILE A 885 -52.42 71.58 15.25
N ILE A 886 -52.93 70.87 14.25
CA ILE A 886 -54.36 70.64 14.03
C ILE A 886 -54.60 69.13 14.02
N TYR A 887 -55.43 68.64 14.94
CA TYR A 887 -55.95 67.27 14.92
C TYR A 887 -57.37 67.24 14.37
N GLU A 888 -57.55 66.51 13.28
CA GLU A 888 -58.84 66.18 12.67
C GLU A 888 -59.40 64.95 13.40
N ARG A 889 -60.47 65.14 14.17
CA ARG A 889 -60.98 64.11 15.08
C ARG A 889 -61.83 63.05 14.40
N ASP A 890 -62.37 63.29 13.22
CA ASP A 890 -63.30 62.41 12.53
C ASP A 890 -62.54 61.47 11.56
N THR A 891 -61.40 61.93 11.02
CA THR A 891 -60.49 61.14 10.19
C THR A 891 -59.25 60.65 10.94
N GLY A 892 -58.87 61.29 12.05
CA GLY A 892 -57.64 61.03 12.78
C GLY A 892 -56.38 61.70 12.18
N ASP A 893 -56.52 62.59 11.20
CA ASP A 893 -55.36 63.23 10.54
C ASP A 893 -54.71 64.30 11.44
N LEU A 894 -53.38 64.32 11.49
CA LEU A 894 -52.60 65.30 12.25
C LEU A 894 -51.79 66.19 11.30
N LEU A 895 -52.05 67.50 11.35
CA LEU A 895 -51.55 68.48 10.40
C LEU A 895 -50.77 69.60 11.10
N TYR A 896 -49.75 70.11 10.41
CA TYR A 896 -48.99 71.29 10.81
C TYR A 896 -49.28 72.45 9.86
N ASP A 897 -49.81 73.54 10.39
CA ASP A 897 -50.03 74.81 9.71
C ASP A 897 -48.90 75.80 10.05
N PRO A 898 -47.95 76.05 9.13
CA PRO A 898 -46.83 76.95 9.38
C PRO A 898 -47.18 78.44 9.28
N ASP A 899 -48.29 78.82 8.63
CA ASP A 899 -48.68 80.24 8.43
C ASP A 899 -49.89 80.67 9.27
N GLY A 900 -50.67 79.72 9.77
CA GLY A 900 -51.84 79.95 10.61
C GLY A 900 -53.08 80.42 9.84
N THR A 901 -53.13 80.24 8.52
CA THR A 901 -54.29 80.65 7.73
C THR A 901 -55.34 79.54 7.66
N ALA A 902 -56.54 79.85 8.15
CA ALA A 902 -57.68 78.93 8.25
C ALA A 902 -58.26 78.41 6.91
N LYS A 903 -57.49 78.42 5.80
CA LYS A 903 -57.92 77.87 4.52
C LYS A 903 -56.79 77.51 3.53
N GLY A 904 -56.06 76.44 3.83
CA GLY A 904 -55.20 75.74 2.86
C GLY A 904 -53.74 76.20 2.90
N GLY A 905 -52.92 75.43 3.63
CA GLY A 905 -51.50 75.68 3.91
C GLY A 905 -50.94 74.61 4.82
N ALA A 906 -51.78 74.05 5.70
CA ALA A 906 -51.46 72.92 6.57
C ALA A 906 -51.00 71.67 5.81
N ILE A 907 -49.93 71.05 6.32
CA ILE A 907 -49.30 69.83 5.80
C ILE A 907 -49.63 68.69 6.77
N GLN A 908 -50.27 67.63 6.28
CA GLN A 908 -50.41 66.40 7.07
C GLN A 908 -49.03 65.76 7.26
N PHE A 909 -48.73 65.36 8.50
CA PHE A 909 -47.48 64.66 8.85
C PHE A 909 -47.69 63.35 9.60
N ALA A 910 -48.86 63.16 10.23
CA ALA A 910 -49.22 61.87 10.81
C ALA A 910 -50.72 61.57 10.71
N LYS A 911 -51.09 60.36 11.08
CA LYS A 911 -52.46 59.88 11.23
C LYS A 911 -52.57 58.99 12.45
N LEU A 912 -53.63 59.18 13.21
CA LEU A 912 -53.91 58.53 14.50
C LEU A 912 -55.24 57.76 14.43
N ALA A 913 -55.59 57.08 15.52
CA ALA A 913 -56.99 56.71 15.75
C ALA A 913 -57.89 57.98 15.74
N PRO A 914 -59.11 57.92 15.18
CA PRO A 914 -60.09 58.99 15.32
C PRO A 914 -60.58 59.17 16.76
N HIS A 915 -61.16 60.35 17.03
CA HIS A 915 -61.84 60.74 18.28
C HIS A 915 -60.97 60.73 19.56
N LEU A 916 -59.64 60.76 19.45
CA LEU A 916 -58.75 60.93 20.60
C LEU A 916 -58.98 62.30 21.27
N SER A 917 -58.86 62.35 22.60
CA SER A 917 -59.09 63.57 23.39
C SER A 917 -57.85 64.45 23.53
N LEU A 918 -57.08 64.58 22.43
CA LEU A 918 -55.81 65.30 22.38
C LEU A 918 -55.94 66.77 22.78
N SER A 919 -54.85 67.27 23.36
CA SER A 919 -54.67 68.59 23.95
C SER A 919 -53.25 69.11 23.66
N HIS A 920 -52.97 70.36 24.02
CA HIS A 920 -51.64 70.95 23.82
C HIS A 920 -50.55 70.34 24.72
N SER A 921 -50.90 69.60 25.80
CA SER A 921 -49.89 68.93 26.65
C SER A 921 -49.35 67.64 26.05
N ASP A 922 -50.05 67.05 25.07
CA ASP A 922 -49.63 65.85 24.35
C ASP A 922 -48.56 66.16 23.28
N PHE A 923 -48.06 67.40 23.22
CA PHE A 923 -47.06 67.88 22.25
C PHE A 923 -45.91 68.63 22.93
N PHE A 924 -44.68 68.25 22.59
CA PHE A 924 -43.44 68.87 23.06
C PHE A 924 -42.54 69.28 21.90
N ILE A 925 -42.07 70.54 21.91
CA ILE A 925 -41.15 71.12 20.95
C ILE A 925 -39.72 70.79 21.39
N LEU A 926 -38.99 70.04 20.56
CA LEU A 926 -37.61 69.58 20.82
C LEU A 926 -36.55 70.63 20.48
#